data_AF-A0A9X4AXU2-F1
#
_entry.id   AF-A0A9X4AXU2-F1
#
_cell.length_a   1.000
_cell.length_b   1.000
_cell.length_c   1.000
_cell.angle_alpha   90.00
_cell.angle_beta   90.00
_cell.angle_gamma   90.00
#
_symmetry.space_group_name_H-M   'P 1'
#
loop_
_entity.id
_entity.type
_entity.pdbx_description
1 polymer ?
#
loop_
_entity_poly.entity_id
_entity_poly.type
_entity_poly.pdbx_seq_one_letter_code
_entity_poly.pdbx_strand_id
1 'polypeptide(L)'
;MSPRAGTTDTSLLLAEGCNLACPVCDCRAKPADEGTRQRELRRGGGVLELRGEASRLKDLRAIVQDARDAGWGAVYARTNGVAYAAEGRAEELRAAGLSGVVFFLASDRPAVHDAIARVRGAFSAVLAGLRAIAATGLDLVFEIPVLDPSIQDLRAAIALLASAAPSARRVRLYTPSALRPVDGRAPRELSPPRWDRARDGLLAAIGFAREKGLEITLTERDGIPLCAVATKTADGGVEVPERLLADRGGRPIPRHATSSLAPGCDACGASRACPGTTTLYLNTHGAAGLSPLPRAPLQRPRERWDETRKSAARAAFFTVLRPTVHCNQDCWFCSANETSHNVEEDPGRMMRRIARLGRTGVEQISFSGGEPTLSRHLVDYVSVAKRTGVRSIELVTNAVLLDKPEKVDTLVRAGLTNVFVSLHAHDEALARLQTRKMGDHARTVRALHLFARHEELRLDVNHVVSAQNYRHLVRFVEWMHAEFGTRIGISFAYVTPQYKALERLADHVPRFSDVMPYLKRAIARANELGVEVVVGSRQGVPPCQLEEMAPWSDVLVALSGALTEDAPQKQKGPACADCRFDLVCTGVWKPYAALFGTGELLAVPGEKITPEKCLSEPRIARFRPGIDRLDELRFGDGRIPRSDEIPLPEAPRERVHLPVAPASTPRALRVAILGTGRRGLAFAEALAQAGGFVLSGIASPHAPDKDLPEIAADVPRARSLAELCERTAIDAVIVATSTRQHAEITRDAITRGLPCLVEKPLGATLAEAEALASEASERITVAQQLRTAGGLEEILSVLGDRKGPDRPVDIEVVHRATPTSPASLHAWSRTALYELLIHLGDVAQAVAGEDLHIRKATAKGGGRPERVTLRARGSGPSQPDVTIELLLAEAADALEVRARLGDGRRLSWIRSEGRDLVEVSDAGGKRTRTPPRGGDLARLLVAFRESVVRGDRPKVTAEDGVRAMRLAAEAVTALEAAGAPFDRAAEPKRVASVPLRDRVG
;
A
#
# COMPACT_ATOMS: atom_id res chain seq x y z
N MET A 1 1.45 -35.36 -29.08
CA MET A 1 0.71 -34.82 -27.90
C MET A 1 1.79 -34.46 -26.88
N SER A 2 1.95 -33.26 -26.35
CA SER A 2 1.03 -32.17 -26.00
C SER A 2 1.78 -30.79 -26.07
N PRO A 3 1.09 -29.65 -26.01
CA PRO A 3 1.36 -28.47 -26.82
C PRO A 3 2.43 -27.50 -26.29
N ARG A 4 3.02 -26.77 -27.25
CA ARG A 4 3.97 -25.64 -27.13
C ARG A 4 3.26 -24.32 -26.78
N ALA A 5 4.00 -23.45 -26.09
CA ALA A 5 3.80 -22.01 -25.93
C ALA A 5 2.49 -21.56 -25.26
N GLY A 6 2.55 -21.41 -23.95
CA GLY A 6 1.64 -20.64 -23.11
C GLY A 6 2.17 -20.77 -21.69
N THR A 7 2.24 -19.69 -20.92
CA THR A 7 1.91 -19.86 -19.49
C THR A 7 0.60 -20.62 -19.50
N THR A 8 0.52 -21.81 -18.89
CA THR A 8 -0.74 -22.54 -18.91
C THR A 8 -1.72 -21.74 -18.06
N ASP A 9 -2.44 -20.84 -18.72
CA ASP A 9 -3.52 -20.06 -18.14
C ASP A 9 -4.75 -20.96 -18.15
N THR A 10 -5.08 -21.49 -16.98
CA THR A 10 -6.28 -22.33 -16.81
C THR A 10 -7.41 -21.46 -16.32
N SER A 11 -8.59 -21.67 -16.88
CA SER A 11 -9.80 -20.95 -16.51
C SER A 11 -10.84 -21.99 -16.09
N LEU A 12 -11.27 -21.94 -14.82
CA LEU A 12 -12.06 -22.98 -14.18
C LEU A 12 -13.36 -22.39 -13.64
N LEU A 13 -14.50 -22.89 -14.11
CA LEU A 13 -15.82 -22.50 -13.61
C LEU A 13 -16.16 -23.27 -12.34
N LEU A 14 -16.23 -22.58 -11.20
CA LEU A 14 -16.28 -23.21 -9.88
C LEU A 14 -17.69 -23.56 -9.38
N ALA A 15 -18.75 -22.86 -9.78
CA ALA A 15 -20.12 -23.23 -9.41
C ALA A 15 -21.19 -22.61 -10.29
N GLU A 16 -22.41 -23.18 -10.19
CA GLU A 16 -23.63 -22.54 -10.65
C GLU A 16 -24.15 -21.57 -9.60
N GLY A 17 -24.35 -20.31 -9.98
CA GLY A 17 -25.04 -19.35 -9.14
C GLY A 17 -24.33 -18.02 -9.04
N CYS A 18 -25.12 -16.96 -9.06
CA CYS A 18 -24.69 -15.59 -8.90
C CYS A 18 -25.79 -14.84 -8.14
N ASN A 19 -25.43 -13.83 -7.34
CA ASN A 19 -26.38 -12.89 -6.76
C ASN A 19 -27.06 -12.01 -7.81
N LEU A 20 -26.53 -11.97 -9.03
CA LEU A 20 -27.14 -11.32 -10.19
C LEU A 20 -27.71 -12.38 -11.16
N ALA A 21 -28.50 -11.92 -12.14
CA ALA A 21 -29.07 -12.77 -13.19
C ALA A 21 -28.75 -12.27 -14.61
N CYS A 22 -27.54 -11.76 -14.81
CA CYS A 22 -27.06 -11.22 -16.08
C CYS A 22 -27.20 -12.23 -17.25
N PRO A 23 -27.98 -11.93 -18.30
CA PRO A 23 -28.12 -12.80 -19.47
C PRO A 23 -26.87 -12.92 -20.34
N VAL A 24 -25.96 -11.94 -20.23
CA VAL A 24 -24.73 -11.77 -21.03
C VAL A 24 -23.47 -12.41 -20.41
N CYS A 25 -23.64 -13.10 -19.28
CA CYS A 25 -22.53 -13.65 -18.49
C CYS A 25 -22.64 -15.18 -18.37
N ASP A 26 -21.48 -15.83 -18.35
CA ASP A 26 -21.35 -17.29 -18.26
C ASP A 26 -21.43 -17.85 -16.83
N CYS A 27 -21.59 -17.03 -15.78
CA CYS A 27 -21.57 -17.48 -14.36
C CYS A 27 -22.65 -18.51 -13.94
N ARG A 28 -23.59 -18.88 -14.81
CA ARG A 28 -24.53 -20.00 -14.61
C ARG A 28 -24.39 -21.09 -15.68
N ALA A 29 -23.28 -21.12 -16.42
CA ALA A 29 -22.97 -22.26 -17.29
C ALA A 29 -22.71 -23.49 -16.41
N LYS A 30 -22.90 -24.69 -16.97
CA LYS A 30 -22.69 -25.92 -16.21
C LYS A 30 -21.20 -26.05 -15.86
N PRO A 31 -20.82 -26.13 -14.57
CA PRO A 31 -19.43 -26.27 -14.17
C PRO A 31 -18.92 -27.67 -14.55
N ALA A 32 -17.60 -27.83 -14.57
CA ALA A 32 -16.98 -29.15 -14.67
C ALA A 32 -17.37 -30.03 -13.47
N ASP A 33 -17.37 -31.35 -13.67
CA ASP A 33 -17.54 -32.31 -12.58
C ASP A 33 -16.42 -32.17 -11.54
N GLU A 34 -16.69 -32.59 -10.30
CA GLU A 34 -15.78 -32.39 -9.17
C GLU A 34 -14.42 -33.06 -9.38
N GLY A 35 -14.38 -34.22 -10.03
CA GLY A 35 -13.13 -34.92 -10.36
C GLY A 35 -12.27 -34.12 -11.34
N THR A 36 -12.89 -33.55 -12.37
CA THR A 36 -12.22 -32.65 -13.31
C THR A 36 -11.75 -31.36 -12.64
N ARG A 37 -12.56 -30.77 -11.76
CA ARG A 37 -12.22 -29.56 -11.02
C ARG A 37 -10.98 -29.75 -10.14
N GLN A 38 -10.97 -30.80 -9.32
CA GLN A 38 -9.84 -31.14 -8.44
C GLN A 38 -8.57 -31.40 -9.24
N ARG A 39 -8.69 -32.08 -10.38
CA ARG A 39 -7.56 -32.35 -11.27
C ARG A 39 -6.96 -31.07 -11.86
N GLU A 40 -7.80 -30.13 -12.31
CA GLU A 40 -7.31 -28.86 -12.87
C GLU A 40 -6.74 -27.93 -11.79
N LEU A 41 -7.31 -27.92 -10.57
CA LEU A 41 -6.76 -27.14 -9.45
C LEU A 41 -5.37 -27.65 -9.04
N ARG A 42 -5.18 -28.97 -8.94
CA ARG A 42 -3.91 -29.60 -8.52
C ARG A 42 -2.81 -29.60 -9.58
N ARG A 43 -3.12 -29.17 -10.81
CA ARG A 43 -2.19 -29.23 -11.94
C ARG A 43 -1.03 -28.24 -11.81
N GLY A 44 -1.24 -27.12 -11.10
CA GLY A 44 -0.31 -25.99 -11.07
C GLY A 44 -0.18 -25.30 -12.45
N GLY A 45 0.42 -24.11 -12.48
CA GLY A 45 0.59 -23.36 -13.72
C GLY A 45 0.88 -21.88 -13.53
N GLY A 46 0.82 -21.12 -14.62
CA GLY A 46 1.12 -19.68 -14.62
C GLY A 46 0.02 -18.87 -13.95
N VAL A 47 -1.16 -18.84 -14.58
CA VAL A 47 -2.32 -18.07 -14.11
C VAL A 47 -3.55 -18.97 -14.01
N LEU A 48 -4.24 -18.95 -12.88
CA LEU A 48 -5.53 -19.60 -12.70
C LEU A 48 -6.63 -18.55 -12.61
N GLU A 49 -7.60 -18.57 -13.52
CA GLU A 49 -8.81 -17.75 -13.45
C GLU A 49 -9.99 -18.58 -12.94
N LEU A 50 -10.46 -18.26 -11.74
CA LEU A 50 -11.65 -18.82 -11.11
C LEU A 50 -12.88 -18.08 -11.63
N ARG A 51 -13.60 -18.72 -12.57
CA ARG A 51 -14.82 -18.20 -13.19
C ARG A 51 -16.07 -18.57 -12.40
N GLY A 52 -17.14 -17.85 -12.71
CA GLY A 52 -18.37 -17.83 -11.91
C GLY A 52 -18.42 -16.60 -11.03
N GLU A 53 -19.45 -16.47 -10.19
CA GLU A 53 -19.38 -15.52 -9.08
C GLU A 53 -18.61 -16.18 -7.93
N ALA A 54 -17.27 -16.23 -8.09
CA ALA A 54 -16.40 -16.96 -7.19
C ALA A 54 -16.55 -16.46 -5.75
N SER A 55 -16.80 -15.16 -5.58
CA SER A 55 -16.95 -14.53 -4.27
C SER A 55 -18.10 -15.07 -3.42
N ARG A 56 -19.04 -15.84 -3.99
CA ARG A 56 -20.15 -16.46 -3.24
C ARG A 56 -19.85 -17.85 -2.71
N LEU A 57 -18.72 -18.44 -3.09
CA LEU A 57 -18.30 -19.75 -2.62
C LEU A 57 -17.85 -19.64 -1.18
N LYS A 58 -18.46 -20.46 -0.31
CA LYS A 58 -18.12 -20.50 1.12
C LYS A 58 -16.70 -21.03 1.34
N ASP A 59 -16.24 -21.85 0.42
CA ASP A 59 -14.93 -22.50 0.36
C ASP A 59 -13.95 -21.78 -0.58
N LEU A 60 -14.27 -20.57 -1.09
CA LEU A 60 -13.36 -19.85 -2.01
C LEU A 60 -11.96 -19.70 -1.42
N ARG A 61 -11.85 -19.38 -0.14
CA ARG A 61 -10.58 -19.26 0.57
C ARG A 61 -9.76 -20.54 0.47
N ALA A 62 -10.38 -21.69 0.74
CA ALA A 62 -9.73 -22.99 0.63
C ALA A 62 -9.34 -23.29 -0.82
N ILE A 63 -10.20 -23.00 -1.81
CA ILE A 63 -9.89 -23.20 -3.23
C ILE A 63 -8.68 -22.36 -3.68
N VAL A 64 -8.59 -21.11 -3.21
CA VAL A 64 -7.45 -20.22 -3.52
C VAL A 64 -6.17 -20.74 -2.86
N GLN A 65 -6.25 -21.19 -1.60
CA GLN A 65 -5.12 -21.79 -0.88
C GLN A 65 -4.66 -23.08 -1.57
N ASP A 66 -5.57 -24.00 -1.86
CA ASP A 66 -5.28 -25.26 -2.56
C ASP A 66 -4.62 -25.00 -3.93
N ALA A 67 -5.06 -23.98 -4.67
CA ALA A 67 -4.43 -23.58 -5.91
C ALA A 67 -3.01 -23.02 -5.69
N ARG A 68 -2.81 -22.20 -4.67
CA ARG A 68 -1.47 -21.69 -4.34
C ARG A 68 -0.52 -22.81 -3.93
N ASP A 69 -0.98 -23.73 -3.10
CA ASP A 69 -0.23 -24.89 -2.63
C ASP A 69 0.10 -25.85 -3.78
N ALA A 70 -0.79 -25.96 -4.78
CA ALA A 70 -0.56 -26.70 -6.01
C ALA A 70 0.43 -26.01 -6.98
N GLY A 71 0.97 -24.83 -6.64
CA GLY A 71 2.01 -24.15 -7.41
C GLY A 71 1.49 -23.23 -8.52
N TRP A 72 0.28 -22.66 -8.38
CA TRP A 72 -0.21 -21.62 -9.28
C TRP A 72 0.49 -20.27 -9.02
N GLY A 73 1.16 -19.73 -10.03
CA GLY A 73 1.94 -18.48 -9.96
C GLY A 73 1.07 -17.23 -9.69
N ALA A 74 -0.14 -17.20 -10.22
CA ALA A 74 -1.17 -16.20 -9.89
C ALA A 74 -2.57 -16.80 -9.93
N VAL A 75 -3.46 -16.34 -9.05
CA VAL A 75 -4.86 -16.78 -8.97
C VAL A 75 -5.78 -15.56 -9.04
N TYR A 76 -6.69 -15.55 -10.01
CA TYR A 76 -7.66 -14.48 -10.22
C TYR A 76 -9.07 -14.99 -9.98
N ALA A 77 -9.91 -14.18 -9.33
CA ALA A 77 -11.32 -14.49 -9.13
C ALA A 77 -12.19 -13.54 -9.96
N ARG A 78 -13.06 -14.09 -10.81
CA ARG A 78 -14.07 -13.30 -11.51
C ARG A 78 -15.21 -12.95 -10.53
N THR A 79 -15.65 -11.69 -10.54
CA THR A 79 -16.67 -11.21 -9.62
C THR A 79 -17.41 -9.98 -10.13
N ASN A 80 -18.65 -9.81 -9.69
CA ASN A 80 -19.37 -8.53 -9.76
C ASN A 80 -19.05 -7.59 -8.58
N GLY A 81 -18.30 -8.04 -7.57
CA GLY A 81 -17.86 -7.23 -6.44
C GLY A 81 -18.84 -7.12 -5.27
N VAL A 82 -20.12 -7.46 -5.42
CA VAL A 82 -21.11 -7.24 -4.35
C VAL A 82 -20.75 -7.94 -3.05
N ALA A 83 -20.20 -9.17 -3.10
CA ALA A 83 -19.79 -9.87 -1.87
C ALA A 83 -18.56 -9.24 -1.20
N TYR A 84 -17.72 -8.54 -1.96
CA TYR A 84 -16.54 -7.84 -1.45
C TYR A 84 -16.90 -6.50 -0.78
N ALA A 85 -18.14 -6.03 -0.90
CA ALA A 85 -18.62 -4.89 -0.13
C ALA A 85 -18.74 -5.20 1.38
N ALA A 86 -18.71 -6.48 1.77
CA ALA A 86 -18.63 -6.88 3.17
C ALA A 86 -17.20 -6.64 3.72
N GLU A 87 -17.11 -5.97 4.86
CA GLU A 87 -15.86 -5.64 5.55
C GLU A 87 -14.96 -6.89 5.73
N GLY A 88 -13.71 -6.82 5.26
CA GLY A 88 -12.67 -7.84 5.46
C GLY A 88 -12.63 -8.98 4.43
N ARG A 89 -13.61 -9.13 3.53
CA ARG A 89 -13.65 -10.26 2.58
C ARG A 89 -12.56 -10.17 1.50
N ALA A 90 -12.26 -8.96 1.04
CA ALA A 90 -11.22 -8.73 0.03
C ALA A 90 -9.82 -9.02 0.60
N GLU A 91 -9.59 -8.59 1.84
CA GLU A 91 -8.38 -8.81 2.61
C GLU A 91 -8.18 -10.30 2.95
N GLU A 92 -9.25 -11.00 3.34
CA GLU A 92 -9.24 -12.44 3.60
C GLU A 92 -8.78 -13.24 2.38
N LEU A 93 -9.32 -12.93 1.20
CA LEU A 93 -8.96 -13.63 -0.03
C LEU A 93 -7.57 -13.26 -0.52
N ARG A 94 -7.14 -12.00 -0.35
CA ARG A 94 -5.75 -11.60 -0.60
C ARG A 94 -4.79 -12.39 0.30
N ALA A 95 -5.09 -12.52 1.59
CA ALA A 95 -4.29 -13.31 2.54
C ALA A 95 -4.28 -14.81 2.20
N ALA A 96 -5.38 -15.33 1.65
CA ALA A 96 -5.44 -16.70 1.11
C ALA A 96 -4.55 -16.91 -0.13
N GLY A 97 -3.99 -15.84 -0.70
CA GLY A 97 -3.10 -15.86 -1.84
C GLY A 97 -3.75 -15.46 -3.17
N LEU A 98 -4.96 -14.88 -3.16
CA LEU A 98 -5.58 -14.33 -4.37
C LEU A 98 -4.69 -13.20 -4.91
N SER A 99 -4.36 -13.27 -6.20
CA SER A 99 -3.48 -12.30 -6.86
C SER A 99 -4.25 -11.11 -7.42
N GLY A 100 -5.50 -11.30 -7.81
CA GLY A 100 -6.33 -10.23 -8.34
C GLY A 100 -7.77 -10.65 -8.62
N VAL A 101 -8.56 -9.72 -9.14
CA VAL A 101 -9.93 -9.97 -9.56
C VAL A 101 -10.17 -9.53 -11.01
N VAL A 102 -11.06 -10.28 -11.67
CA VAL A 102 -11.67 -9.88 -12.94
C VAL A 102 -13.04 -9.30 -12.61
N PHE A 103 -13.14 -7.97 -12.62
CA PHE A 103 -14.30 -7.22 -12.16
C PHE A 103 -15.28 -6.94 -13.30
N PHE A 104 -16.50 -7.43 -13.18
CA PHE A 104 -17.54 -7.31 -14.21
C PHE A 104 -18.41 -6.05 -14.06
N LEU A 105 -18.52 -5.25 -15.13
CA LEU A 105 -19.50 -4.17 -15.24
C LEU A 105 -20.23 -4.22 -16.59
N ALA A 106 -21.56 -4.32 -16.57
CA ALA A 106 -22.35 -4.44 -17.80
C ALA A 106 -22.58 -3.12 -18.56
N SER A 107 -22.74 -1.99 -17.86
CA SER A 107 -23.02 -0.67 -18.46
C SER A 107 -22.59 0.42 -17.48
N ASP A 108 -22.22 1.58 -18.02
CA ASP A 108 -21.98 2.84 -17.29
C ASP A 108 -23.27 3.42 -16.68
N ARG A 109 -24.43 3.03 -17.22
CA ARG A 109 -25.73 3.59 -16.82
C ARG A 109 -26.35 2.73 -15.70
N PRO A 110 -26.65 3.31 -14.52
CA PRO A 110 -27.15 2.56 -13.37
C PRO A 110 -28.41 1.73 -13.65
N ALA A 111 -29.41 2.34 -14.30
CA ALA A 111 -30.68 1.69 -14.59
C ALA A 111 -30.53 0.52 -15.58
N VAL A 112 -29.64 0.65 -16.56
CA VAL A 112 -29.36 -0.40 -17.55
C VAL A 112 -28.58 -1.54 -16.90
N HIS A 113 -27.55 -1.21 -16.11
CA HIS A 113 -26.80 -2.21 -15.35
C HIS A 113 -27.73 -3.02 -14.43
N ASP A 114 -28.56 -2.34 -13.62
CA ASP A 114 -29.51 -2.99 -12.70
C ASP A 114 -30.51 -3.89 -13.44
N ALA A 115 -30.96 -3.46 -14.62
CA ALA A 115 -31.91 -4.22 -15.43
C ALA A 115 -31.26 -5.46 -16.05
N ILE A 116 -30.02 -5.34 -16.55
CA ILE A 116 -29.21 -6.49 -17.02
C ILE A 116 -28.93 -7.43 -15.83
N ALA A 117 -28.54 -6.88 -14.68
CA ALA A 117 -28.25 -7.61 -13.47
C ALA A 117 -29.50 -8.24 -12.81
N ARG A 118 -30.69 -7.75 -13.17
CA ARG A 118 -32.01 -8.12 -12.63
C ARG A 118 -32.10 -7.91 -11.12
N VAL A 119 -31.36 -6.95 -10.60
CA VAL A 119 -31.29 -6.62 -9.16
C VAL A 119 -31.27 -5.10 -9.03
N ARG A 120 -32.23 -4.55 -8.29
CA ARG A 120 -32.30 -3.11 -8.01
C ARG A 120 -31.17 -2.72 -7.06
N GLY A 121 -30.46 -1.64 -7.35
CA GLY A 121 -29.31 -1.19 -6.59
C GLY A 121 -28.03 -2.00 -6.84
N ALA A 122 -28.03 -2.91 -7.81
CA ALA A 122 -26.84 -3.70 -8.15
C ALA A 122 -25.67 -2.79 -8.54
N PHE A 123 -25.91 -1.76 -9.35
CA PHE A 123 -24.89 -0.81 -9.78
C PHE A 123 -24.18 -0.12 -8.61
N SER A 124 -24.93 0.28 -7.59
CA SER A 124 -24.33 0.89 -6.38
C SER A 124 -23.54 -0.14 -5.58
N ALA A 125 -24.07 -1.35 -5.45
CA ALA A 125 -23.42 -2.44 -4.71
C ALA A 125 -22.13 -2.95 -5.39
N VAL A 126 -22.11 -3.07 -6.73
CA VAL A 126 -20.91 -3.47 -7.48
C VAL A 126 -19.82 -2.40 -7.35
N LEU A 127 -20.15 -1.10 -7.41
CA LEU A 127 -19.18 -0.01 -7.25
C LEU A 127 -18.65 0.09 -5.81
N ALA A 128 -19.49 -0.16 -4.81
CA ALA A 128 -19.02 -0.28 -3.42
C ALA A 128 -18.02 -1.44 -3.26
N GLY A 129 -18.34 -2.59 -3.85
CA GLY A 129 -17.44 -3.74 -3.92
C GLY A 129 -16.12 -3.44 -4.63
N LEU A 130 -16.15 -2.73 -5.75
CA LEU A 130 -14.96 -2.30 -6.47
C LEU A 130 -14.03 -1.46 -5.61
N ARG A 131 -14.59 -0.48 -4.86
CA ARG A 131 -13.80 0.37 -3.96
C ARG A 131 -13.18 -0.44 -2.83
N ALA A 132 -13.92 -1.38 -2.25
CA ALA A 132 -13.39 -2.29 -1.23
C ALA A 132 -12.22 -3.13 -1.79
N ILE A 133 -12.37 -3.71 -2.98
CA ILE A 133 -11.28 -4.47 -3.62
C ILE A 133 -10.08 -3.56 -3.93
N ALA A 134 -10.31 -2.36 -4.47
CA ALA A 134 -9.24 -1.42 -4.82
C ALA A 134 -8.41 -0.99 -3.61
N ALA A 135 -9.04 -0.84 -2.43
CA ALA A 135 -8.35 -0.53 -1.18
C ALA A 135 -7.38 -1.63 -0.74
N THR A 136 -7.61 -2.88 -1.17
CA THR A 136 -6.75 -4.01 -0.78
C THR A 136 -5.49 -4.17 -1.61
N GLY A 137 -5.29 -3.41 -2.69
CA GLY A 137 -4.12 -3.57 -3.57
C GLY A 137 -4.06 -4.89 -4.35
N LEU A 138 -5.16 -5.67 -4.39
CA LEU A 138 -5.32 -6.77 -5.35
C LEU A 138 -5.22 -6.24 -6.78
N ASP A 139 -4.64 -7.03 -7.70
CA ASP A 139 -4.62 -6.64 -9.10
C ASP A 139 -6.05 -6.61 -9.68
N LEU A 140 -6.32 -5.61 -10.51
CA LEU A 140 -7.67 -5.31 -11.00
C LEU A 140 -7.70 -5.34 -12.52
N VAL A 141 -8.52 -6.25 -13.05
CA VAL A 141 -8.84 -6.35 -14.47
C VAL A 141 -10.31 -6.01 -14.66
N PHE A 142 -10.62 -4.92 -15.37
CA PHE A 142 -12.00 -4.58 -15.70
C PHE A 142 -12.49 -5.43 -16.85
N GLU A 143 -13.63 -6.08 -16.71
CA GLU A 143 -14.25 -6.88 -17.76
C GLU A 143 -15.60 -6.28 -18.14
N ILE A 144 -15.72 -5.85 -19.40
CA ILE A 144 -16.87 -5.11 -19.91
C ILE A 144 -17.37 -5.82 -21.18
N PRO A 145 -18.65 -6.27 -21.24
CA PRO A 145 -19.23 -6.77 -22.47
C PRO A 145 -19.44 -5.60 -23.45
N VAL A 146 -19.13 -5.78 -24.72
CA VAL A 146 -19.43 -4.82 -25.79
C VAL A 146 -20.88 -5.01 -26.21
N LEU A 147 -21.73 -4.03 -25.86
CA LEU A 147 -23.16 -4.00 -26.13
C LEU A 147 -23.52 -2.88 -27.12
N ASP A 148 -24.80 -2.76 -27.47
CA ASP A 148 -25.27 -1.71 -28.36
C ASP A 148 -25.04 -0.30 -27.76
N PRO A 149 -24.51 0.66 -28.54
CA PRO A 149 -24.27 2.03 -28.08
C PRO A 149 -25.51 2.74 -27.50
N SER A 150 -26.72 2.31 -27.88
CA SER A 150 -27.96 2.84 -27.31
C SER A 150 -28.14 2.53 -25.83
N ILE A 151 -27.47 1.49 -25.28
CA ILE A 151 -27.62 1.04 -23.88
C ILE A 151 -26.31 1.08 -23.09
N GLN A 152 -25.18 1.36 -23.73
CA GLN A 152 -23.86 1.36 -23.11
C GLN A 152 -22.93 2.38 -23.80
N ASP A 153 -22.21 3.17 -23.00
CA ASP A 153 -21.03 3.91 -23.44
C ASP A 153 -19.77 3.26 -22.86
N LEU A 154 -18.98 2.60 -23.73
CA LEU A 154 -17.75 1.91 -23.33
C LEU A 154 -16.69 2.86 -22.76
N ARG A 155 -16.57 4.07 -23.29
CA ARG A 155 -15.60 5.05 -22.80
C ARG A 155 -16.03 5.54 -21.42
N ALA A 156 -17.31 5.83 -21.23
CA ALA A 156 -17.86 6.23 -19.94
C ALA A 156 -17.73 5.09 -18.90
N ALA A 157 -17.94 3.83 -19.30
CA ALA A 157 -17.77 2.67 -18.43
C ALA A 157 -16.32 2.53 -17.95
N ILE A 158 -15.33 2.67 -18.86
CA ILE A 158 -13.90 2.66 -18.50
C ILE A 158 -13.56 3.87 -17.61
N ALA A 159 -14.07 5.05 -17.91
CA ALA A 159 -13.83 6.25 -17.11
C ALA A 159 -14.38 6.12 -15.68
N LEU A 160 -15.59 5.56 -15.54
CA LEU A 160 -16.21 5.27 -14.25
C LEU A 160 -15.38 4.29 -13.43
N LEU A 161 -14.96 3.18 -14.03
CA LEU A 161 -14.17 2.15 -13.35
C LEU A 161 -12.77 2.67 -12.98
N ALA A 162 -12.10 3.40 -13.87
CA ALA A 162 -10.80 4.01 -13.61
C ALA A 162 -10.85 5.07 -12.51
N SER A 163 -11.96 5.80 -12.40
CA SER A 163 -12.21 6.74 -11.31
C SER A 163 -12.42 6.02 -9.96
N ALA A 164 -13.19 4.92 -9.98
CA ALA A 164 -13.46 4.14 -8.78
C ALA A 164 -12.27 3.30 -8.30
N ALA A 165 -11.36 2.91 -9.21
CA ALA A 165 -10.16 2.15 -8.91
C ALA A 165 -8.95 2.62 -9.75
N PRO A 166 -8.26 3.70 -9.32
CA PRO A 166 -7.12 4.28 -10.05
C PRO A 166 -5.89 3.37 -10.16
N SER A 167 -5.80 2.33 -9.32
CA SER A 167 -4.72 1.35 -9.32
C SER A 167 -4.82 0.31 -10.45
N ALA A 168 -5.99 0.17 -11.08
CA ALA A 168 -6.19 -0.78 -12.14
C ALA A 168 -5.30 -0.47 -13.35
N ARG A 169 -4.80 -1.53 -13.99
CA ARG A 169 -3.89 -1.42 -15.15
C ARG A 169 -4.43 -2.10 -16.40
N ARG A 170 -5.51 -2.89 -16.30
CA ARG A 170 -5.96 -3.75 -17.41
C ARG A 170 -7.46 -3.69 -17.63
N VAL A 171 -7.87 -3.71 -18.88
CA VAL A 171 -9.26 -3.75 -19.34
C VAL A 171 -9.41 -4.87 -20.37
N ARG A 172 -10.42 -5.71 -20.18
CA ARG A 172 -10.85 -6.75 -21.10
C ARG A 172 -12.22 -6.40 -21.66
N LEU A 173 -12.28 -6.27 -22.97
CA LEU A 173 -13.52 -6.09 -23.72
C LEU A 173 -13.86 -7.42 -24.40
N TYR A 174 -15.12 -7.86 -24.29
CA TYR A 174 -15.55 -9.11 -24.92
C TYR A 174 -16.97 -8.98 -25.49
N THR A 175 -17.33 -9.84 -26.43
CA THR A 175 -18.71 -9.94 -26.93
C THR A 175 -19.41 -11.18 -26.38
N PRO A 176 -20.70 -11.08 -26.00
CA PRO A 176 -21.46 -12.26 -25.57
C PRO A 176 -21.46 -13.35 -26.65
N SER A 177 -21.11 -14.57 -26.28
CA SER A 177 -21.14 -15.74 -27.17
C SER A 177 -22.48 -16.48 -27.11
N ALA A 178 -23.28 -16.25 -26.07
CA ALA A 178 -24.63 -16.76 -25.88
C ALA A 178 -25.44 -15.81 -24.97
N LEU A 179 -26.77 -15.86 -25.08
CA LEU A 179 -27.69 -15.14 -24.20
C LEU A 179 -28.60 -16.12 -23.48
N ARG A 180 -28.72 -15.96 -22.17
CA ARG A 180 -29.68 -16.77 -21.41
C ARG A 180 -31.11 -16.28 -21.61
N PRO A 181 -32.10 -17.19 -21.68
CA PRO A 181 -33.49 -16.80 -21.64
C PRO A 181 -33.83 -16.07 -20.33
N VAL A 182 -34.52 -14.94 -20.47
CA VAL A 182 -35.20 -14.21 -19.41
C VAL A 182 -36.69 -14.47 -19.61
N ASP A 183 -37.36 -15.00 -18.60
CA ASP A 183 -38.80 -15.30 -18.66
C ASP A 183 -39.18 -16.15 -19.90
N GLY A 184 -38.31 -17.10 -20.24
CA GLY A 184 -38.48 -18.04 -21.37
C GLY A 184 -38.02 -17.53 -22.75
N ARG A 185 -37.51 -16.29 -22.86
CA ARG A 185 -37.06 -15.71 -24.15
C ARG A 185 -35.65 -15.12 -24.07
N ALA A 186 -34.83 -15.34 -25.10
CA ALA A 186 -33.50 -14.72 -25.18
C ALA A 186 -33.65 -13.19 -25.39
N PRO A 187 -33.02 -12.34 -24.56
CA PRO A 187 -33.11 -10.88 -24.68
C PRO A 187 -32.25 -10.40 -25.84
N ARG A 188 -32.79 -10.44 -27.06
CA ARG A 188 -32.07 -10.13 -28.31
C ARG A 188 -31.44 -8.73 -28.32
N GLU A 189 -31.96 -7.80 -27.54
CA GLU A 189 -31.41 -6.47 -27.32
C GLU A 189 -30.00 -6.48 -26.68
N LEU A 190 -29.60 -7.58 -26.05
CA LEU A 190 -28.26 -7.78 -25.47
C LEU A 190 -27.32 -8.57 -26.40
N SER A 191 -27.76 -8.88 -27.63
CA SER A 191 -26.89 -9.51 -28.63
C SER A 191 -25.69 -8.61 -28.97
N PRO A 192 -24.56 -9.18 -29.41
CA PRO A 192 -23.43 -8.41 -29.92
C PRO A 192 -23.88 -7.33 -30.91
N PRO A 193 -23.40 -6.08 -30.78
CA PRO A 193 -23.81 -5.00 -31.65
C PRO A 193 -23.23 -5.18 -33.05
N ARG A 194 -23.88 -4.62 -34.07
CA ARG A 194 -23.25 -4.56 -35.40
C ARG A 194 -21.95 -3.75 -35.34
N TRP A 195 -20.88 -4.28 -35.93
CA TRP A 195 -19.56 -3.68 -35.81
C TRP A 195 -19.44 -2.31 -36.47
N ASP A 196 -20.20 -2.02 -37.53
CA ASP A 196 -20.24 -0.70 -38.15
C ASP A 196 -20.89 0.38 -37.27
N ARG A 197 -21.66 -0.01 -36.24
CA ARG A 197 -22.23 0.91 -35.24
C ARG A 197 -21.36 1.05 -33.99
N ALA A 198 -20.73 -0.05 -33.57
CA ALA A 198 -19.95 -0.08 -32.32
C ALA A 198 -18.49 0.32 -32.51
N ARG A 199 -17.95 0.28 -33.73
CA ARG A 199 -16.53 0.51 -34.03
C ARG A 199 -16.00 1.84 -33.51
N ASP A 200 -16.71 2.94 -33.75
CA ASP A 200 -16.19 4.26 -33.36
C ASP A 200 -16.15 4.41 -31.83
N GLY A 201 -17.20 3.93 -31.14
CA GLY A 201 -17.22 3.87 -29.68
C GLY A 201 -16.14 2.95 -29.09
N LEU A 202 -15.90 1.80 -29.73
CA LEU A 202 -14.85 0.86 -29.36
C LEU A 202 -13.44 1.47 -29.53
N LEU A 203 -13.18 2.14 -30.65
CA LEU A 203 -11.91 2.81 -30.91
C LEU A 203 -11.68 3.99 -29.94
N ALA A 204 -12.71 4.77 -29.65
CA ALA A 204 -12.66 5.84 -28.66
C ALA A 204 -12.36 5.31 -27.26
N ALA A 205 -12.98 4.19 -26.87
CA ALA A 205 -12.71 3.52 -25.61
C ALA A 205 -11.26 2.98 -25.53
N ILE A 206 -10.74 2.41 -26.62
CA ILE A 206 -9.35 1.93 -26.70
C ILE A 206 -8.35 3.11 -26.60
N GLY A 207 -8.62 4.22 -27.30
CA GLY A 207 -7.80 5.42 -27.21
C GLY A 207 -7.77 5.99 -25.79
N PHE A 208 -8.95 6.11 -25.17
CA PHE A 208 -9.06 6.60 -23.79
C PHE A 208 -8.35 5.70 -22.78
N ALA A 209 -8.45 4.37 -22.92
CA ALA A 209 -7.72 3.43 -22.08
C ALA A 209 -6.20 3.65 -22.18
N ARG A 210 -5.68 3.83 -23.41
CA ARG A 210 -4.25 4.13 -23.64
C ARG A 210 -3.82 5.44 -22.98
N GLU A 211 -4.61 6.51 -23.12
CA GLU A 211 -4.36 7.81 -22.47
C GLU A 211 -4.28 7.69 -20.94
N LYS A 212 -5.06 6.78 -20.36
CA LYS A 212 -5.08 6.52 -18.91
C LYS A 212 -4.04 5.48 -18.46
N GLY A 213 -3.19 4.98 -19.36
CA GLY A 213 -2.22 3.93 -19.06
C GLY A 213 -2.86 2.59 -18.72
N LEU A 214 -4.09 2.36 -19.19
CA LEU A 214 -4.81 1.08 -19.10
C LEU A 214 -4.49 0.24 -20.33
N GLU A 215 -4.02 -0.97 -20.08
CA GLU A 215 -3.78 -1.97 -21.10
C GLU A 215 -5.08 -2.64 -21.54
N ILE A 216 -5.32 -2.69 -22.86
CA ILE A 216 -6.34 -3.55 -23.45
C ILE A 216 -5.66 -4.68 -24.20
N THR A 217 -6.01 -5.91 -23.83
CA THR A 217 -5.56 -7.13 -24.48
C THR A 217 -6.76 -7.84 -25.10
N LEU A 218 -6.64 -8.16 -26.39
CA LEU A 218 -7.66 -8.86 -27.16
C LEU A 218 -7.14 -10.25 -27.53
N THR A 219 -7.93 -11.26 -27.22
CA THR A 219 -7.61 -12.67 -27.43
C THR A 219 -8.62 -13.32 -28.38
N GLU A 220 -8.34 -14.55 -28.83
CA GLU A 220 -9.29 -15.31 -29.65
C GLU A 220 -10.63 -15.62 -28.97
N ARG A 221 -10.73 -15.43 -27.65
CA ARG A 221 -11.92 -15.73 -26.84
C ARG A 221 -12.89 -14.55 -26.74
N ASP A 222 -12.45 -13.35 -27.09
CA ASP A 222 -13.22 -12.12 -26.84
C ASP A 222 -14.23 -11.80 -27.96
N GLY A 223 -14.10 -12.46 -29.13
CA GLY A 223 -15.06 -12.37 -30.22
C GLY A 223 -15.10 -11.01 -30.93
N ILE A 224 -14.04 -10.21 -30.81
CA ILE A 224 -13.90 -8.90 -31.45
C ILE A 224 -13.06 -9.08 -32.73
N PRO A 225 -13.62 -8.90 -33.94
CA PRO A 225 -12.90 -9.09 -35.19
C PRO A 225 -11.92 -7.93 -35.44
N LEU A 226 -10.84 -8.19 -36.16
CA LEU A 226 -9.82 -7.16 -36.45
C LEU A 226 -10.39 -5.95 -37.17
N CYS A 227 -11.40 -6.10 -38.03
CA CYS A 227 -12.04 -4.98 -38.71
C CYS A 227 -12.79 -4.02 -37.77
N ALA A 228 -13.15 -4.46 -36.55
CA ALA A 228 -13.76 -3.60 -35.53
C ALA A 228 -12.73 -2.72 -34.80
N VAL A 229 -11.44 -3.09 -34.81
CA VAL A 229 -10.36 -2.40 -34.09
C VAL A 229 -9.24 -1.88 -35.00
N ALA A 230 -9.34 -2.17 -36.30
CA ALA A 230 -8.42 -1.69 -37.31
C ALA A 230 -8.64 -0.21 -37.61
N THR A 231 -7.56 0.55 -37.66
CA THR A 231 -7.55 1.96 -38.08
C THR A 231 -6.85 2.09 -39.42
N LYS A 232 -7.29 3.06 -40.25
CA LYS A 232 -6.63 3.37 -41.52
C LYS A 232 -5.49 4.35 -41.23
N THR A 233 -4.30 4.05 -41.73
CA THR A 233 -3.16 4.96 -41.67
C THR A 233 -3.23 5.99 -42.81
N ALA A 234 -2.52 7.11 -42.68
CA ALA A 234 -2.55 8.22 -43.65
C ALA A 234 -2.07 7.81 -45.06
N ASP A 235 -1.23 6.77 -45.15
CA ASP A 235 -0.71 6.17 -46.38
C ASP A 235 -1.62 5.06 -46.97
N GLY A 236 -2.83 4.90 -46.44
CA GLY A 236 -3.80 3.89 -46.91
C GLY A 236 -3.56 2.47 -46.39
N GLY A 237 -2.64 2.30 -45.43
CA GLY A 237 -2.41 1.06 -44.69
C GLY A 237 -3.44 0.80 -43.59
N VAL A 238 -3.28 -0.33 -42.90
CA VAL A 238 -4.14 -0.74 -41.79
C VAL A 238 -3.31 -1.04 -40.56
N GLU A 239 -3.61 -0.37 -39.45
CA GLU A 239 -2.98 -0.57 -38.14
C GLU A 239 -3.97 -1.25 -37.17
N VAL A 240 -3.48 -2.18 -36.37
CA VAL A 240 -4.25 -2.92 -35.35
C VAL A 240 -3.51 -2.88 -34.00
N PRO A 241 -4.18 -3.08 -32.85
CA PRO A 241 -3.53 -3.04 -31.54
C PRO A 241 -2.33 -3.99 -31.41
N GLU A 242 -1.22 -3.50 -30.86
CA GLU A 242 0.10 -4.16 -30.83
C GLU A 242 0.11 -5.54 -30.15
N ARG A 243 -0.62 -5.70 -29.03
CA ARG A 243 -0.65 -6.96 -28.25
C ARG A 243 -1.31 -8.14 -28.98
N LEU A 244 -2.25 -7.88 -29.90
CA LEU A 244 -2.87 -8.90 -30.75
C LEU A 244 -1.85 -9.56 -31.71
N LEU A 245 -0.83 -8.81 -32.13
CA LEU A 245 0.19 -9.26 -33.09
C LEU A 245 1.49 -9.71 -32.41
N ALA A 246 1.82 -9.13 -31.25
CA ALA A 246 3.05 -9.39 -30.52
C ALA A 246 3.12 -10.84 -29.98
N ASP A 247 2.03 -11.37 -29.42
CA ASP A 247 2.02 -12.72 -28.81
C ASP A 247 2.27 -13.86 -29.79
N ARG A 248 2.01 -13.66 -31.09
CA ARG A 248 2.09 -14.73 -32.09
C ARG A 248 3.10 -14.48 -33.19
N GLY A 249 3.85 -13.37 -33.16
CA GLY A 249 4.96 -13.12 -34.08
C GLY A 249 4.59 -13.22 -35.57
N GLY A 250 3.33 -12.96 -35.94
CA GLY A 250 2.80 -13.11 -37.30
C GLY A 250 2.21 -14.48 -37.67
N ARG A 251 2.03 -15.40 -36.70
CA ARG A 251 1.37 -16.71 -36.91
C ARG A 251 -0.17 -16.60 -36.89
N PRO A 252 -0.89 -17.53 -37.54
CA PRO A 252 -2.36 -17.56 -37.51
C PRO A 252 -2.94 -17.63 -36.09
N ILE A 253 -4.03 -16.91 -35.83
CA ILE A 253 -4.76 -16.95 -34.56
C ILE A 253 -5.80 -18.10 -34.64
N PRO A 254 -5.71 -19.15 -33.80
CA PRO A 254 -6.72 -20.17 -33.68
C PRO A 254 -8.00 -19.56 -33.11
N ARG A 255 -9.13 -19.86 -33.74
CA ARG A 255 -10.44 -19.33 -33.32
C ARG A 255 -11.00 -20.18 -32.20
N HIS A 256 -11.66 -19.54 -31.23
CA HIS A 256 -12.39 -20.23 -30.19
C HIS A 256 -13.60 -20.98 -30.77
N ALA A 257 -14.09 -22.03 -30.11
CA ALA A 257 -15.22 -22.85 -30.58
C ALA A 257 -16.51 -22.04 -30.84
N THR A 258 -16.63 -20.86 -30.21
CA THR A 258 -17.77 -19.95 -30.34
C THR A 258 -17.51 -18.77 -31.28
N SER A 259 -16.37 -18.74 -31.96
CA SER A 259 -15.94 -17.63 -32.83
C SER A 259 -15.70 -18.15 -34.24
N SER A 260 -16.19 -17.43 -35.25
CA SER A 260 -16.04 -17.80 -36.66
C SER A 260 -15.86 -16.58 -37.57
N LEU A 261 -15.42 -16.83 -38.79
CA LEU A 261 -15.45 -15.85 -39.86
C LEU A 261 -16.80 -15.90 -40.59
N ALA A 262 -17.30 -14.74 -40.98
CA ALA A 262 -18.43 -14.68 -41.90
C ALA A 262 -17.99 -15.09 -43.32
N PRO A 263 -18.90 -15.59 -44.18
CA PRO A 263 -18.58 -15.96 -45.57
C PRO A 263 -17.84 -14.86 -46.38
N GLY A 264 -18.13 -13.58 -46.12
CA GLY A 264 -17.43 -12.46 -46.78
C GLY A 264 -15.98 -12.22 -46.34
N CYS A 265 -15.47 -12.97 -45.35
CA CYS A 265 -14.09 -12.82 -44.84
C CYS A 265 -13.05 -13.61 -45.64
N ASP A 266 -13.45 -14.47 -46.58
CA ASP A 266 -12.54 -15.33 -47.33
C ASP A 266 -11.53 -14.52 -48.18
N ALA A 267 -11.97 -13.37 -48.70
CA ALA A 267 -11.13 -12.45 -49.45
C ALA A 267 -10.32 -11.45 -48.56
N CYS A 268 -10.57 -11.42 -47.25
CA CYS A 268 -9.97 -10.46 -46.31
C CYS A 268 -8.46 -10.70 -46.14
N GLY A 269 -7.65 -9.64 -46.25
CA GLY A 269 -6.20 -9.70 -46.05
C GLY A 269 -5.76 -10.13 -44.65
N ALA A 270 -6.64 -9.97 -43.66
CA ALA A 270 -6.39 -10.35 -42.28
C ALA A 270 -7.08 -11.67 -41.86
N SER A 271 -7.73 -12.41 -42.77
CA SER A 271 -8.53 -13.61 -42.44
C SER A 271 -7.76 -14.68 -41.67
N ARG A 272 -6.45 -14.83 -41.96
CA ARG A 272 -5.54 -15.76 -41.28
C ARG A 272 -5.14 -15.32 -39.87
N ALA A 273 -5.17 -14.01 -39.61
CA ALA A 273 -4.75 -13.41 -38.33
C ALA A 273 -5.95 -12.87 -37.52
N CYS A 274 -7.19 -13.00 -38.01
CA CYS A 274 -8.38 -12.48 -37.35
C CYS A 274 -9.00 -13.54 -36.43
N PRO A 275 -9.30 -13.18 -35.16
CA PRO A 275 -9.99 -14.09 -34.23
C PRO A 275 -11.46 -14.36 -34.63
N GLY A 276 -12.04 -13.52 -35.50
CA GLY A 276 -13.43 -13.62 -35.95
C GLY A 276 -14.42 -12.93 -35.00
N THR A 277 -15.70 -13.20 -35.21
CA THR A 277 -16.82 -12.71 -34.37
C THR A 277 -17.57 -13.91 -33.78
N THR A 278 -18.42 -13.71 -32.77
CA THR A 278 -19.12 -14.84 -32.12
C THR A 278 -20.20 -15.46 -33.02
N THR A 279 -20.51 -16.74 -32.79
CA THR A 279 -21.64 -17.42 -33.46
C THR A 279 -22.97 -16.69 -33.22
N LEU A 280 -23.15 -16.12 -32.03
CA LEU A 280 -24.32 -15.31 -31.71
C LEU A 280 -24.42 -14.06 -32.61
N TYR A 281 -23.30 -13.39 -32.90
CA TYR A 281 -23.27 -12.29 -33.86
C TYR A 281 -23.72 -12.77 -35.25
N LEU A 282 -23.13 -13.86 -35.75
CA LEU A 282 -23.44 -14.37 -37.10
C LEU A 282 -24.90 -14.82 -37.22
N ASN A 283 -25.46 -15.44 -36.18
CA ASN A 283 -26.88 -15.82 -36.15
C ASN A 283 -27.82 -14.61 -36.09
N THR A 284 -27.37 -13.48 -35.53
CA THR A 284 -28.18 -12.27 -35.39
C THR A 284 -28.08 -11.36 -36.61
N HIS A 285 -26.87 -11.17 -37.15
CA HIS A 285 -26.55 -10.15 -38.16
C HIS A 285 -25.97 -10.71 -39.46
N GLY A 286 -25.65 -12.01 -39.52
CA GLY A 286 -24.89 -12.58 -40.64
C GLY A 286 -23.53 -11.90 -40.80
N ALA A 287 -23.19 -11.54 -42.05
CA ALA A 287 -21.98 -10.77 -42.37
C ALA A 287 -22.14 -9.24 -42.22
N ALA A 288 -23.35 -8.75 -41.90
CA ALA A 288 -23.62 -7.31 -41.86
C ALA A 288 -22.72 -6.62 -40.83
N GLY A 289 -22.19 -5.44 -41.17
CA GLY A 289 -21.30 -4.66 -40.29
C GLY A 289 -19.83 -5.10 -40.28
N LEU A 290 -19.48 -6.25 -40.86
CA LEU A 290 -18.08 -6.67 -41.03
C LEU A 290 -17.48 -6.03 -42.27
N SER A 291 -16.31 -5.42 -42.12
CA SER A 291 -15.58 -4.77 -43.22
C SER A 291 -14.26 -5.51 -43.49
N PRO A 292 -14.16 -6.37 -44.53
CA PRO A 292 -12.91 -7.03 -44.89
C PRO A 292 -11.76 -6.04 -45.07
N LEU A 293 -10.60 -6.35 -44.49
CA LEU A 293 -9.40 -5.53 -44.61
C LEU A 293 -8.69 -5.84 -45.94
N PRO A 294 -8.08 -4.84 -46.60
CA PRO A 294 -7.33 -5.03 -47.83
C PRO A 294 -6.13 -5.98 -47.63
N ARG A 295 -5.65 -6.63 -48.70
CA ARG A 295 -4.44 -7.49 -48.71
C ARG A 295 -3.11 -6.72 -48.60
N ALA A 296 -3.13 -5.52 -48.01
CA ALA A 296 -1.93 -4.75 -47.74
C ALA A 296 -1.14 -5.38 -46.57
N PRO A 297 0.20 -5.26 -46.53
CA PRO A 297 0.97 -5.74 -45.38
C PRO A 297 0.51 -4.99 -44.12
N LEU A 298 0.02 -5.74 -43.12
CA LEU A 298 -0.23 -5.20 -41.78
C LEU A 298 1.07 -4.57 -41.28
N GLN A 299 1.14 -3.24 -41.31
CA GLN A 299 2.32 -2.52 -40.83
C GLN A 299 2.28 -2.58 -39.30
N ARG A 300 3.30 -3.21 -38.71
CA ARG A 300 3.57 -3.03 -37.28
C ARG A 300 3.88 -1.54 -37.06
N PRO A 301 3.46 -0.92 -35.95
CA PRO A 301 4.06 0.35 -35.54
C PRO A 301 5.57 0.15 -35.48
N ARG A 302 6.30 0.69 -36.44
CA ARG A 302 7.76 0.71 -36.40
C ARG A 302 8.13 1.84 -35.47
N GLU A 303 8.28 1.56 -34.19
CA GLU A 303 9.27 2.34 -33.43
C GLU A 303 10.61 2.08 -34.09
N ARG A 304 11.03 3.02 -34.94
CA ARG A 304 12.42 3.07 -35.41
C ARG A 304 13.26 3.29 -34.17
N TRP A 305 14.01 2.26 -33.78
CA TRP A 305 15.25 2.45 -33.06
C TRP A 305 16.13 3.32 -33.96
N ASP A 306 16.31 4.58 -33.57
CA ASP A 306 17.25 5.47 -34.26
C ASP A 306 18.67 4.92 -34.13
N GLU A 307 19.57 5.36 -35.00
CA GLU A 307 20.97 4.94 -34.95
C GLU A 307 21.62 5.32 -33.60
N THR A 308 21.12 6.35 -32.93
CA THR A 308 21.47 6.73 -31.56
C THR A 308 21.20 5.61 -30.55
N ARG A 309 19.99 5.02 -30.55
CA ARG A 309 19.62 3.90 -29.66
C ARG A 309 20.27 2.58 -30.05
N LYS A 310 20.48 2.33 -31.35
CA LYS A 310 21.27 1.17 -31.80
C LYS A 310 22.74 1.28 -31.41
N SER A 311 23.29 2.48 -31.45
CA SER A 311 24.64 2.78 -30.97
C SER A 311 24.71 2.65 -29.44
N ALA A 312 23.71 3.14 -28.70
CA ALA A 312 23.60 2.95 -27.25
C ALA A 312 23.48 1.48 -26.83
N ALA A 313 22.74 0.65 -27.59
CA ALA A 313 22.62 -0.79 -27.35
C ALA A 313 23.90 -1.57 -27.73
N ARG A 314 24.63 -1.13 -28.76
CA ARG A 314 25.96 -1.67 -29.10
C ARG A 314 27.04 -1.24 -28.11
N ALA A 315 26.81 -0.16 -27.37
CA ALA A 315 27.69 0.37 -26.34
C ALA A 315 27.42 -0.19 -24.93
N ALA A 316 26.54 -1.19 -24.77
CA ALA A 316 26.22 -1.79 -23.47
C ALA A 316 27.37 -2.67 -22.94
N PHE A 317 28.43 -2.02 -22.47
CA PHE A 317 29.57 -2.62 -21.75
C PHE A 317 29.13 -3.32 -20.45
N PHE A 318 28.02 -2.86 -19.85
CA PHE A 318 27.54 -3.22 -18.52
C PHE A 318 26.04 -3.57 -18.54
N THR A 319 25.63 -4.66 -17.90
CA THR A 319 24.22 -5.06 -17.75
C THR A 319 23.90 -5.50 -16.32
N VAL A 320 22.82 -4.97 -15.74
CA VAL A 320 22.29 -5.40 -14.44
C VAL A 320 21.21 -6.47 -14.62
N LEU A 321 21.35 -7.60 -13.94
CA LEU A 321 20.37 -8.69 -13.88
C LEU A 321 19.84 -8.85 -12.46
N ARG A 322 18.53 -9.05 -12.31
CA ARG A 322 17.87 -9.17 -11.01
C ARG A 322 17.26 -10.55 -10.83
N PRO A 323 17.92 -11.46 -10.08
CA PRO A 323 17.35 -12.79 -9.77
C PRO A 323 16.11 -12.74 -8.88
N THR A 324 15.97 -11.69 -8.05
CA THR A 324 14.85 -11.47 -7.15
C THR A 324 14.76 -10.00 -6.74
N VAL A 325 13.59 -9.59 -6.26
CA VAL A 325 13.33 -8.29 -5.62
C VAL A 325 13.12 -8.40 -4.11
N HIS A 326 13.08 -9.61 -3.55
CA HIS A 326 12.99 -9.83 -2.11
C HIS A 326 14.34 -9.62 -1.43
N CYS A 327 14.34 -9.12 -0.20
CA CYS A 327 15.54 -8.87 0.59
C CYS A 327 15.31 -9.27 2.06
N ASN A 328 16.37 -9.74 2.73
CA ASN A 328 16.37 -10.04 4.17
C ASN A 328 16.57 -8.79 5.04
N GLN A 329 16.92 -7.64 4.45
CA GLN A 329 16.98 -6.34 5.11
C GLN A 329 15.76 -5.48 4.79
N ASP A 330 15.50 -4.48 5.63
CA ASP A 330 14.34 -3.59 5.52
C ASP A 330 14.77 -2.11 5.52
N CYS A 331 15.67 -1.74 4.60
CA CYS A 331 16.30 -0.43 4.63
C CYS A 331 15.33 0.72 4.31
N TRP A 332 15.42 1.82 5.07
CA TRP A 332 14.60 3.03 4.83
C TRP A 332 14.88 3.71 3.49
N PHE A 333 16.10 3.59 2.98
CA PHE A 333 16.50 4.16 1.69
C PHE A 333 16.35 3.17 0.51
N CYS A 334 15.73 2.00 0.72
CA CYS A 334 15.67 0.97 -0.32
C CYS A 334 14.92 1.47 -1.56
N SER A 335 15.56 1.37 -2.72
CA SER A 335 14.96 1.73 -4.03
C SER A 335 14.46 0.51 -4.82
N ALA A 336 14.76 -0.72 -4.39
CA ALA A 336 14.34 -1.95 -5.06
C ALA A 336 12.91 -2.35 -4.67
N ASN A 337 12.05 -2.58 -5.65
CA ASN A 337 10.67 -3.06 -5.47
C ASN A 337 10.19 -3.93 -6.66
N GLU A 338 8.94 -4.42 -6.60
CA GLU A 338 8.31 -5.28 -7.63
C GLU A 338 8.18 -4.64 -9.02
N THR A 339 8.30 -3.31 -9.12
CA THR A 339 8.29 -2.57 -10.40
C THR A 339 9.69 -2.42 -11.02
N SER A 340 10.73 -2.95 -10.37
CA SER A 340 12.10 -2.91 -10.89
C SER A 340 12.18 -3.63 -12.25
N HIS A 341 12.79 -2.99 -13.25
CA HIS A 341 12.98 -3.61 -14.56
C HIS A 341 13.99 -4.78 -14.50
N ASN A 342 13.91 -5.71 -15.46
CA ASN A 342 14.84 -6.84 -15.63
C ASN A 342 14.86 -7.89 -14.51
N VAL A 343 13.75 -8.09 -13.81
CA VAL A 343 13.55 -9.24 -12.92
C VAL A 343 13.25 -10.48 -13.75
N GLU A 344 13.99 -11.57 -13.53
CA GLU A 344 13.75 -12.85 -14.19
C GLU A 344 13.85 -13.97 -13.15
N GLU A 345 12.69 -14.47 -12.73
CA GLU A 345 12.58 -15.49 -11.68
C GLU A 345 12.76 -16.92 -12.22
N ASP A 346 12.59 -17.15 -13.53
CA ASP A 346 12.82 -18.48 -14.12
C ASP A 346 14.32 -18.71 -14.34
N PRO A 347 14.94 -19.68 -13.64
CA PRO A 347 16.38 -19.89 -13.72
C PRO A 347 16.84 -20.28 -15.13
N GLY A 348 16.02 -21.03 -15.87
CA GLY A 348 16.33 -21.43 -17.24
C GLY A 348 16.38 -20.23 -18.19
N ARG A 349 15.44 -19.29 -18.09
CA ARG A 349 15.41 -18.05 -18.85
C ARG A 349 16.56 -17.14 -18.45
N MET A 350 16.85 -17.00 -17.15
CA MET A 350 18.00 -16.23 -16.67
C MET A 350 19.31 -16.77 -17.25
N MET A 351 19.57 -18.08 -17.16
CA MET A 351 20.77 -18.70 -17.72
C MET A 351 20.87 -18.53 -19.24
N ARG A 352 19.76 -18.69 -19.99
CA ARG A 352 19.73 -18.43 -21.43
C ARG A 352 20.01 -16.97 -21.76
N ARG A 353 19.49 -16.03 -20.95
CA ARG A 353 19.73 -14.59 -21.09
C ARG A 353 21.20 -14.27 -20.85
N ILE A 354 21.79 -14.76 -19.77
CA ILE A 354 23.23 -14.62 -19.46
C ILE A 354 24.07 -15.18 -20.61
N ALA A 355 23.75 -16.38 -21.10
CA ALA A 355 24.48 -16.99 -22.20
C ALA A 355 24.38 -16.20 -23.50
N ARG A 356 23.21 -15.61 -23.78
CA ARG A 356 23.02 -14.72 -24.93
C ARG A 356 23.85 -13.45 -24.78
N LEU A 357 23.81 -12.81 -23.60
CA LEU A 357 24.54 -11.57 -23.31
C LEU A 357 26.06 -11.75 -23.48
N GLY A 358 26.61 -12.84 -22.93
CA GLY A 358 28.03 -13.17 -23.10
C GLY A 358 28.42 -13.35 -24.57
N ARG A 359 27.60 -14.06 -25.37
CA ARG A 359 27.84 -14.24 -26.81
C ARG A 359 27.70 -12.96 -27.64
N THR A 360 26.95 -11.98 -27.16
CA THR A 360 26.80 -10.67 -27.82
C THR A 360 27.92 -9.68 -27.48
N GLY A 361 28.92 -10.09 -26.69
CA GLY A 361 30.08 -9.26 -26.35
C GLY A 361 29.90 -8.34 -25.15
N VAL A 362 28.90 -8.59 -24.28
CA VAL A 362 28.77 -7.86 -23.01
C VAL A 362 29.99 -8.17 -22.13
N GLU A 363 30.68 -7.13 -21.68
CA GLU A 363 31.94 -7.28 -20.92
C GLU A 363 31.71 -7.41 -19.41
N GLN A 364 30.63 -6.80 -18.89
CA GLN A 364 30.30 -6.81 -17.47
C GLN A 364 28.82 -7.16 -17.19
N ILE A 365 28.59 -8.09 -16.27
CA ILE A 365 27.26 -8.42 -15.71
C ILE A 365 27.28 -8.19 -14.20
N SER A 366 26.29 -7.44 -13.70
CA SER A 366 26.08 -7.21 -12.27
C SER A 366 24.78 -7.88 -11.81
N PHE A 367 24.88 -8.76 -10.81
CA PHE A 367 23.74 -9.35 -10.13
C PHE A 367 23.32 -8.44 -8.97
N SER A 368 22.14 -7.85 -9.09
CA SER A 368 21.57 -6.89 -8.13
C SER A 368 20.08 -7.15 -7.93
N GLY A 369 19.33 -6.23 -7.31
CA GLY A 369 17.89 -6.38 -7.02
C GLY A 369 17.60 -6.19 -5.53
N GLY A 370 16.78 -7.06 -4.95
CA GLY A 370 16.62 -7.16 -3.50
C GLY A 370 17.90 -7.69 -2.86
N GLU A 371 17.92 -8.96 -2.46
CA GLU A 371 19.13 -9.67 -2.05
C GLU A 371 19.38 -10.87 -2.99
N PRO A 372 20.32 -10.77 -3.94
CA PRO A 372 20.59 -11.83 -4.90
C PRO A 372 20.98 -13.18 -4.26
N THR A 373 21.58 -13.17 -3.07
CA THR A 373 21.98 -14.39 -2.36
C THR A 373 20.80 -15.22 -1.84
N LEU A 374 19.57 -14.70 -1.91
CA LEU A 374 18.35 -15.48 -1.71
C LEU A 374 18.04 -16.42 -2.89
N SER A 375 18.64 -16.19 -4.07
CA SER A 375 18.49 -17.11 -5.20
C SER A 375 19.40 -18.32 -5.02
N ARG A 376 18.79 -19.51 -4.95
CA ARG A 376 19.50 -20.80 -4.90
C ARG A 376 20.39 -21.07 -6.13
N HIS A 377 20.15 -20.35 -7.23
CA HIS A 377 20.85 -20.51 -8.52
C HIS A 377 21.92 -19.45 -8.76
N LEU A 378 22.23 -18.60 -7.78
CA LEU A 378 23.21 -17.51 -7.96
C LEU A 378 24.58 -18.04 -8.43
N VAL A 379 25.06 -19.12 -7.83
CA VAL A 379 26.32 -19.78 -8.22
C VAL A 379 26.28 -20.25 -9.67
N ASP A 380 25.15 -20.84 -10.10
CA ASP A 380 24.95 -21.28 -11.48
C ASP A 380 25.00 -20.09 -12.45
N TYR A 381 24.38 -18.96 -12.09
CA TYR A 381 24.37 -17.75 -12.92
C TYR A 381 25.77 -17.17 -13.11
N VAL A 382 26.55 -17.07 -12.02
CA VAL A 382 27.96 -16.65 -12.06
C VAL A 382 28.76 -17.60 -12.94
N SER A 383 28.59 -18.92 -12.77
CA SER A 383 29.28 -19.94 -13.58
C SER A 383 28.92 -19.86 -15.07
N VAL A 384 27.66 -19.63 -15.42
CA VAL A 384 27.23 -19.47 -16.81
C VAL A 384 27.81 -18.20 -17.41
N ALA A 385 27.80 -17.08 -16.68
CA ALA A 385 28.39 -15.82 -17.14
C ALA A 385 29.89 -15.97 -17.43
N LYS A 386 30.62 -16.64 -16.52
CA LYS A 386 32.06 -16.87 -16.70
C LYS A 386 32.35 -17.74 -17.92
N ARG A 387 31.59 -18.82 -18.10
CA ARG A 387 31.76 -19.74 -19.24
C ARG A 387 31.39 -19.12 -20.59
N THR A 388 30.54 -18.10 -20.62
CA THR A 388 30.11 -17.44 -21.87
C THR A 388 30.99 -16.25 -22.27
N GLY A 389 32.09 -16.02 -21.55
CA GLY A 389 33.11 -15.02 -21.91
C GLY A 389 32.92 -13.65 -21.28
N VAL A 390 32.00 -13.50 -20.32
CA VAL A 390 31.84 -12.25 -19.57
C VAL A 390 33.09 -12.03 -18.70
N ARG A 391 33.75 -10.88 -18.83
CA ARG A 391 35.04 -10.61 -18.19
C ARG A 391 34.88 -10.17 -16.74
N SER A 392 33.90 -9.31 -16.46
CA SER A 392 33.60 -8.82 -15.11
C SER A 392 32.21 -9.28 -14.67
N ILE A 393 32.17 -9.98 -13.54
CA ILE A 393 30.95 -10.51 -12.93
C ILE A 393 30.88 -9.95 -11.52
N GLU A 394 29.90 -9.09 -11.29
CA GLU A 394 29.72 -8.37 -10.04
C GLU A 394 28.52 -8.90 -9.25
N LEU A 395 28.68 -8.98 -7.94
CA LEU A 395 27.59 -9.26 -6.99
C LEU A 395 27.35 -8.05 -6.09
N VAL A 396 26.17 -7.46 -6.20
CA VAL A 396 25.68 -6.41 -5.28
C VAL A 396 24.85 -7.08 -4.18
N THR A 397 25.27 -6.98 -2.91
CA THR A 397 24.67 -7.75 -1.81
C THR A 397 24.79 -7.03 -0.47
N ASN A 398 23.92 -7.31 0.49
CA ASN A 398 24.14 -6.96 1.90
C ASN A 398 25.10 -7.93 2.62
N ALA A 399 25.48 -9.03 1.97
CA ALA A 399 26.41 -10.06 2.40
C ALA A 399 26.05 -10.81 3.70
N VAL A 400 24.91 -10.55 4.33
CA VAL A 400 24.50 -11.17 5.60
C VAL A 400 24.43 -12.70 5.49
N LEU A 401 24.05 -13.21 4.32
CA LEU A 401 23.97 -14.66 4.06
C LEU A 401 25.29 -15.29 3.63
N LEU A 402 26.37 -14.51 3.51
CA LEU A 402 27.70 -14.94 3.06
C LEU A 402 28.75 -14.91 4.20
N ASP A 403 28.29 -14.98 5.45
CA ASP A 403 29.11 -14.96 6.66
C ASP A 403 29.85 -16.29 6.96
N LYS A 404 29.94 -17.19 5.97
CA LYS A 404 30.61 -18.50 6.05
C LYS A 404 31.60 -18.71 4.90
N PRO A 405 32.81 -19.25 5.14
CA PRO A 405 33.84 -19.42 4.11
C PRO A 405 33.35 -20.20 2.88
N GLU A 406 32.61 -21.29 3.09
CA GLU A 406 32.22 -22.21 2.02
C GLU A 406 31.33 -21.53 0.97
N LYS A 407 30.54 -20.54 1.39
CA LYS A 407 29.66 -19.78 0.50
C LYS A 407 30.45 -18.79 -0.37
N VAL A 408 31.38 -18.07 0.24
CA VAL A 408 32.26 -17.12 -0.46
C VAL A 408 33.14 -17.89 -1.45
N ASP A 409 33.82 -18.93 -1.01
CA ASP A 409 34.74 -19.72 -1.83
C ASP A 409 34.03 -20.39 -3.02
N THR A 410 32.76 -20.76 -2.86
CA THR A 410 31.96 -21.32 -3.95
C THR A 410 31.64 -20.28 -5.03
N LEU A 411 31.34 -19.03 -4.64
CA LEU A 411 31.11 -17.94 -5.59
C LEU A 411 32.39 -17.54 -6.33
N VAL A 412 33.52 -17.46 -5.62
CA VAL A 412 34.84 -17.17 -6.24
C VAL A 412 35.20 -18.25 -7.25
N ARG A 413 35.10 -19.54 -6.86
CA ARG A 413 35.36 -20.66 -7.78
C ARG A 413 34.41 -20.70 -8.98
N ALA A 414 33.17 -20.20 -8.83
CA ALA A 414 32.25 -20.09 -9.95
C ALA A 414 32.65 -19.01 -10.97
N GLY A 415 33.53 -18.07 -10.58
CA GLY A 415 34.08 -17.04 -11.45
C GLY A 415 33.65 -15.62 -11.11
N LEU A 416 33.18 -15.37 -9.88
CA LEU A 416 32.91 -14.02 -9.40
C LEU A 416 34.20 -13.18 -9.43
N THR A 417 34.12 -11.92 -9.88
CA THR A 417 35.31 -11.04 -10.00
C THR A 417 35.20 -9.77 -9.16
N ASN A 418 33.97 -9.29 -8.91
CA ASN A 418 33.70 -8.05 -8.20
C ASN A 418 32.61 -8.28 -7.15
N VAL A 419 32.77 -7.68 -5.97
CA VAL A 419 31.73 -7.69 -4.93
C VAL A 419 31.49 -6.27 -4.45
N PHE A 420 30.23 -5.87 -4.46
CA PHE A 420 29.79 -4.56 -4.00
C PHE A 420 28.85 -4.73 -2.79
N VAL A 421 29.42 -4.57 -1.59
CA VAL A 421 28.72 -4.89 -0.33
C VAL A 421 28.06 -3.64 0.26
N SER A 422 26.77 -3.72 0.54
CA SER A 422 26.03 -2.65 1.21
C SER A 422 26.35 -2.63 2.71
N LEU A 423 27.08 -1.60 3.16
CA LEU A 423 27.42 -1.36 4.55
C LEU A 423 27.46 0.15 4.82
N HIS A 424 26.60 0.63 5.73
CA HIS A 424 26.26 2.05 5.84
C HIS A 424 26.60 2.69 7.19
N ALA A 425 27.38 1.99 8.01
CA ALA A 425 27.83 2.43 9.32
C ALA A 425 29.04 1.64 9.82
N HIS A 426 29.84 2.24 10.70
CA HIS A 426 30.97 1.61 11.38
C HIS A 426 30.56 0.85 12.66
N ASP A 427 29.29 0.95 13.08
CA ASP A 427 28.74 0.23 14.23
C ASP A 427 27.29 -0.23 14.02
N GLU A 428 26.87 -1.21 14.82
CA GLU A 428 25.54 -1.83 14.78
C GLU A 428 24.40 -0.85 15.08
N ALA A 429 24.61 0.10 16.00
CA ALA A 429 23.57 1.05 16.40
C ALA A 429 23.18 1.96 15.23
N LEU A 430 24.18 2.52 14.55
CA LEU A 430 23.98 3.37 13.37
C LEU A 430 23.52 2.55 12.15
N ALA A 431 23.98 1.30 12.02
CA ALA A 431 23.50 0.40 10.95
C ALA A 431 22.01 0.10 11.08
N ARG A 432 21.52 -0.18 12.30
CA ARG A 432 20.10 -0.47 12.57
C ARG A 432 19.18 0.69 12.22
N LEU A 433 19.61 1.94 12.47
CA LEU A 433 18.80 3.12 12.13
C LEU A 433 18.44 3.16 10.64
N GLN A 434 19.29 2.56 9.83
CA GLN A 434 19.22 2.51 8.39
C GLN A 434 18.55 1.23 7.85
N THR A 435 18.96 0.05 8.32
CA THR A 435 18.52 -1.26 7.79
C THR A 435 17.32 -1.86 8.49
N ARG A 436 16.96 -1.31 9.67
CA ARG A 436 15.89 -1.81 10.57
C ARG A 436 16.07 -3.26 11.03
N LYS A 437 17.28 -3.80 10.94
CA LYS A 437 17.65 -5.16 11.39
C LYS A 437 18.73 -5.08 12.46
N MET A 438 18.69 -6.04 13.38
CA MET A 438 19.66 -6.21 14.47
C MET A 438 20.55 -7.42 14.19
N GLY A 439 21.86 -7.27 14.40
CA GLY A 439 22.88 -8.32 14.27
C GLY A 439 23.44 -8.49 12.85
N ASP A 440 22.95 -7.74 11.87
CA ASP A 440 23.38 -7.84 10.48
C ASP A 440 24.78 -7.23 10.28
N HIS A 441 25.15 -6.16 11.01
CA HIS A 441 26.43 -5.47 10.82
C HIS A 441 27.61 -6.43 11.01
N ALA A 442 27.64 -7.14 12.15
CA ALA A 442 28.70 -8.08 12.45
C ALA A 442 28.81 -9.23 11.42
N ARG A 443 27.69 -9.63 10.80
CA ARG A 443 27.66 -10.68 9.78
C ARG A 443 28.18 -10.17 8.44
N THR A 444 27.77 -8.98 8.02
CA THR A 444 28.29 -8.30 6.82
C THR A 444 29.79 -8.05 6.94
N VAL A 445 30.29 -7.57 8.09
CA VAL A 445 31.73 -7.38 8.35
C VAL A 445 32.50 -8.69 8.27
N ARG A 446 31.95 -9.77 8.85
CA ARG A 446 32.54 -11.12 8.73
C ARG A 446 32.63 -11.55 7.26
N ALA A 447 31.59 -11.35 6.47
CA ALA A 447 31.59 -11.67 5.05
C ALA A 447 32.65 -10.86 4.28
N LEU A 448 32.82 -9.57 4.61
CA LEU A 448 33.89 -8.74 4.04
C LEU A 448 35.28 -9.28 4.34
N HIS A 449 35.56 -9.71 5.58
CA HIS A 449 36.83 -10.36 5.89
C HIS A 449 37.05 -11.66 5.12
N LEU A 450 35.97 -12.41 4.83
CA LEU A 450 36.07 -13.63 4.02
C LEU A 450 36.38 -13.31 2.55
N PHE A 451 35.71 -12.31 1.97
CA PHE A 451 36.02 -11.86 0.61
C PHE A 451 37.43 -11.28 0.49
N ALA A 452 37.91 -10.56 1.50
CA ALA A 452 39.22 -9.91 1.49
C ALA A 452 40.39 -10.90 1.40
N ARG A 453 40.18 -12.18 1.74
CA ARG A 453 41.16 -13.27 1.60
C ARG A 453 41.49 -13.64 0.15
N HIS A 454 40.62 -13.29 -0.79
CA HIS A 454 40.76 -13.62 -2.20
C HIS A 454 41.31 -12.39 -2.94
N GLU A 455 42.62 -12.32 -3.15
CA GLU A 455 43.31 -11.15 -3.76
C GLU A 455 42.84 -10.86 -5.20
N GLU A 456 42.33 -11.86 -5.90
CA GLU A 456 41.79 -11.74 -7.25
C GLU A 456 40.45 -11.00 -7.33
N LEU A 457 39.74 -10.84 -6.21
CA LEU A 457 38.47 -10.14 -6.16
C LEU A 457 38.66 -8.63 -6.01
N ARG A 458 37.92 -7.85 -6.76
CA ARG A 458 37.71 -6.44 -6.43
C ARG A 458 36.61 -6.32 -5.37
N LEU A 459 36.93 -5.67 -4.26
CA LEU A 459 36.00 -5.44 -3.15
C LEU A 459 35.71 -3.95 -3.00
N ASP A 460 34.44 -3.60 -3.08
CA ASP A 460 33.95 -2.25 -2.85
C ASP A 460 32.78 -2.29 -1.85
N VAL A 461 32.71 -1.30 -0.94
CA VAL A 461 31.58 -1.11 -0.03
C VAL A 461 30.71 0.04 -0.51
N ASN A 462 29.41 -0.21 -0.61
CA ASN A 462 28.41 0.81 -0.88
C ASN A 462 27.91 1.43 0.43
N HIS A 463 28.17 2.71 0.66
CA HIS A 463 27.71 3.47 1.80
C HIS A 463 26.66 4.50 1.38
N VAL A 464 25.39 4.28 1.74
CA VAL A 464 24.30 5.22 1.44
C VAL A 464 24.30 6.35 2.47
N VAL A 465 24.63 7.55 2.02
CA VAL A 465 24.64 8.78 2.81
C VAL A 465 23.20 9.27 3.00
N SER A 466 22.80 9.42 4.26
CA SER A 466 21.46 9.82 4.71
C SER A 466 21.56 10.81 5.88
N ALA A 467 20.43 11.39 6.27
CA ALA A 467 20.35 12.32 7.39
C ALA A 467 20.86 11.74 8.73
N GLN A 468 20.87 10.41 8.85
CA GLN A 468 21.25 9.68 10.06
C GLN A 468 22.77 9.45 10.19
N ASN A 469 23.50 9.31 9.08
CA ASN A 469 24.90 8.87 9.11
C ASN A 469 25.92 9.86 8.54
N TYR A 470 25.52 10.92 7.81
CA TYR A 470 26.49 11.78 7.12
C TYR A 470 27.53 12.41 8.05
N ARG A 471 27.19 12.64 9.33
CA ARG A 471 28.12 13.20 10.33
C ARG A 471 29.24 12.23 10.73
N HIS A 472 29.10 10.96 10.39
CA HIS A 472 30.02 9.88 10.74
C HIS A 472 30.88 9.39 9.56
N LEU A 473 30.80 10.03 8.38
CA LEU A 473 31.52 9.56 7.18
C LEU A 473 33.04 9.48 7.37
N VAL A 474 33.64 10.47 8.04
CA VAL A 474 35.08 10.45 8.34
C VAL A 474 35.44 9.27 9.24
N ARG A 475 34.68 9.07 10.34
CA ARG A 475 34.85 7.94 11.25
C ARG A 475 34.67 6.61 10.54
N PHE A 476 33.72 6.53 9.60
CA PHE A 476 33.50 5.33 8.80
C PHE A 476 34.71 4.99 7.94
N VAL A 477 35.30 5.98 7.25
CA VAL A 477 36.53 5.79 6.47
C VAL A 477 37.69 5.30 7.35
N GLU A 478 37.89 5.93 8.51
CA GLU A 478 38.96 5.55 9.44
C GLU A 478 38.78 4.14 9.97
N TRP A 479 37.54 3.77 10.30
CA TRP A 479 37.20 2.42 10.74
C TRP A 479 37.40 1.39 9.62
N MET A 480 36.94 1.68 8.40
CA MET A 480 37.16 0.81 7.24
C MET A 480 38.66 0.55 6.99
N HIS A 481 39.48 1.60 7.07
CA HIS A 481 40.93 1.46 6.97
C HIS A 481 41.53 0.67 8.14
N ALA A 482 41.06 0.89 9.37
CA ALA A 482 41.55 0.15 10.54
C ALA A 482 41.24 -1.36 10.44
N GLU A 483 40.06 -1.72 9.92
CA GLU A 483 39.63 -3.13 9.81
C GLU A 483 40.20 -3.84 8.58
N PHE A 484 40.35 -3.14 7.44
CA PHE A 484 40.65 -3.76 6.14
C PHE A 484 41.87 -3.18 5.43
N GLY A 485 42.51 -2.15 5.97
CA GLY A 485 43.60 -1.42 5.30
C GLY A 485 43.14 -0.80 3.98
N THR A 486 44.01 -0.87 2.96
CA THR A 486 43.73 -0.37 1.61
C THR A 486 43.12 -1.44 0.69
N ARG A 487 42.73 -2.61 1.22
CA ARG A 487 42.22 -3.74 0.44
C ARG A 487 40.83 -3.50 -0.14
N ILE A 488 40.10 -2.53 0.40
CA ILE A 488 38.69 -2.29 0.11
C ILE A 488 38.43 -0.86 -0.34
N GLY A 489 37.65 -0.70 -1.41
CA GLY A 489 37.16 0.58 -1.87
C GLY A 489 35.86 0.99 -1.19
N ILE A 490 35.56 2.30 -1.19
CA ILE A 490 34.32 2.86 -0.66
C ILE A 490 33.60 3.65 -1.76
N SER A 491 32.36 3.29 -2.03
CA SER A 491 31.43 4.07 -2.84
C SER A 491 30.45 4.80 -1.94
N PHE A 492 30.52 6.13 -1.93
CA PHE A 492 29.51 6.96 -1.28
C PHE A 492 28.34 7.22 -2.24
N ALA A 493 27.19 6.68 -1.88
CA ALA A 493 25.92 6.82 -2.59
C ALA A 493 25.03 7.83 -1.87
N TYR A 494 24.45 8.81 -2.55
CA TYR A 494 23.41 9.62 -1.88
C TYR A 494 22.11 8.81 -1.75
N VAL A 495 21.35 9.07 -0.68
CA VAL A 495 20.01 8.48 -0.54
C VAL A 495 19.14 8.83 -1.75
N THR A 496 18.64 7.80 -2.42
CA THR A 496 17.74 7.96 -3.56
C THR A 496 16.30 8.07 -3.03
N PRO A 497 15.59 9.19 -3.26
CA PRO A 497 14.26 9.42 -2.73
C PRO A 497 13.20 8.66 -3.55
N GLN A 498 13.20 7.34 -3.45
CA GLN A 498 12.28 6.44 -4.14
C GLN A 498 11.77 5.36 -3.17
N TYR A 499 10.64 4.76 -3.52
CA TYR A 499 10.03 3.65 -2.77
C TYR A 499 9.98 3.93 -1.25
N LYS A 500 10.71 3.19 -0.41
CA LYS A 500 10.66 3.35 1.06
C LYS A 500 11.17 4.71 1.53
N ALA A 501 12.10 5.32 0.81
CA ALA A 501 12.58 6.66 1.16
C ALA A 501 11.48 7.72 1.02
N LEU A 502 10.46 7.48 0.20
CA LEU A 502 9.32 8.39 0.05
C LEU A 502 8.36 8.38 1.25
N GLU A 503 8.33 7.29 2.03
CA GLU A 503 7.44 7.17 3.20
C GLU A 503 7.79 8.19 4.29
N ARG A 504 9.09 8.55 4.39
CA ARG A 504 9.62 9.52 5.36
C ARG A 504 10.72 10.38 4.73
N LEU A 505 10.37 11.04 3.62
CA LEU A 505 11.32 11.77 2.78
C LEU A 505 12.16 12.80 3.56
N ALA A 506 11.52 13.60 4.42
CA ALA A 506 12.18 14.64 5.21
C ALA A 506 13.11 14.08 6.31
N ASP A 507 12.84 12.88 6.83
CA ASP A 507 13.62 12.28 7.91
C ASP A 507 14.91 11.64 7.40
N HIS A 508 14.95 11.25 6.12
CA HIS A 508 16.04 10.45 5.56
C HIS A 508 16.90 11.21 4.54
N VAL A 509 16.33 12.18 3.83
CA VAL A 509 17.00 12.93 2.76
C VAL A 509 17.50 14.29 3.30
N PRO A 510 18.81 14.45 3.58
CA PRO A 510 19.36 15.72 4.07
C PRO A 510 19.47 16.76 2.94
N ARG A 511 19.90 17.99 3.27
CA ARG A 511 20.34 18.97 2.25
C ARG A 511 21.76 18.65 1.79
N PHE A 512 22.13 19.10 0.58
CA PHE A 512 23.51 18.88 0.11
C PHE A 512 24.49 19.74 0.91
N SER A 513 24.13 20.99 1.18
CA SER A 513 24.88 21.91 2.04
C SER A 513 25.23 21.34 3.41
N ASP A 514 24.36 20.52 4.00
CA ASP A 514 24.63 19.84 5.28
C ASP A 514 25.65 18.69 5.13
N VAL A 515 25.56 17.94 4.03
CA VAL A 515 26.34 16.71 3.80
C VAL A 515 27.72 17.00 3.24
N MET A 516 27.84 17.96 2.32
CA MET A 516 29.06 18.17 1.52
C MET A 516 30.33 18.41 2.35
N PRO A 517 30.31 19.20 3.44
CA PRO A 517 31.50 19.36 4.29
C PRO A 517 32.02 18.02 4.83
N TYR A 518 31.12 17.14 5.26
CA TYR A 518 31.48 15.82 5.80
C TYR A 518 31.94 14.86 4.71
N LEU A 519 31.26 14.84 3.56
CA LEU A 519 31.62 13.98 2.43
C LEU A 519 32.98 14.37 1.85
N LYS A 520 33.22 15.67 1.59
CA LYS A 520 34.52 16.16 1.11
C LYS A 520 35.64 15.84 2.09
N ARG A 521 35.42 16.02 3.40
CA ARG A 521 36.39 15.64 4.44
C ARG A 521 36.65 14.14 4.48
N ALA A 522 35.64 13.31 4.28
CA ALA A 522 35.80 11.85 4.20
C ALA A 522 36.60 11.43 2.96
N ILE A 523 36.38 12.06 1.80
CA ILE A 523 37.17 11.83 0.57
C ILE A 523 38.64 12.19 0.82
N ALA A 524 38.91 13.38 1.38
CA ALA A 524 40.26 13.80 1.72
C ALA A 524 40.93 12.83 2.71
N ARG A 525 40.19 12.39 3.75
CA ARG A 525 40.69 11.44 4.74
C ARG A 525 41.00 10.07 4.14
N ALA A 526 40.14 9.58 3.25
CA ALA A 526 40.37 8.31 2.56
C ALA A 526 41.62 8.37 1.69
N ASN A 527 41.82 9.49 1.00
CA ASN A 527 43.02 9.74 0.20
C ASN A 527 44.30 9.72 1.05
N GLU A 528 44.29 10.37 2.22
CA GLU A 528 45.43 10.33 3.16
C GLU A 528 45.76 8.91 3.63
N LEU A 529 44.73 8.06 3.77
CA LEU A 529 44.85 6.67 4.20
C LEU A 529 45.09 5.70 3.04
N GLY A 530 45.14 6.18 1.79
CA GLY A 530 45.28 5.33 0.59
C GLY A 530 44.07 4.45 0.28
N VAL A 531 42.89 4.78 0.81
CA VAL A 531 41.63 4.06 0.55
C VAL A 531 40.99 4.59 -0.73
N GLU A 532 40.65 3.69 -1.66
CA GLU A 532 39.95 4.03 -2.90
C GLU A 532 38.54 4.54 -2.59
N VAL A 533 38.17 5.71 -3.13
CA VAL A 533 36.83 6.28 -2.97
C VAL A 533 36.24 6.67 -4.32
N VAL A 534 34.93 6.45 -4.46
CA VAL A 534 34.11 6.98 -5.55
C VAL A 534 32.81 7.57 -4.99
N VAL A 535 32.29 8.62 -5.63
CA VAL A 535 30.99 9.20 -5.33
C VAL A 535 30.02 8.85 -6.45
N GLY A 536 28.99 8.07 -6.11
CA GLY A 536 27.94 7.63 -7.02
C GLY A 536 27.01 8.77 -7.41
N SER A 537 27.29 9.45 -8.52
CA SER A 537 26.46 10.51 -9.10
C SER A 537 25.13 9.98 -9.64
N ARG A 538 25.11 8.71 -10.08
CA ARG A 538 23.88 8.03 -10.49
C ARG A 538 22.89 7.98 -9.32
N GLN A 539 23.40 7.91 -8.09
CA GLN A 539 22.62 7.83 -6.86
C GLN A 539 22.32 9.19 -6.21
N GLY A 540 22.88 10.31 -6.70
CA GLY A 540 22.26 11.62 -6.51
C GLY A 540 23.14 12.83 -6.19
N VAL A 541 24.46 12.72 -6.04
CA VAL A 541 25.33 13.91 -5.84
C VAL A 541 25.70 14.53 -7.19
N PRO A 542 25.24 15.74 -7.53
CA PRO A 542 25.64 16.38 -8.77
C PRO A 542 27.08 16.93 -8.67
N PRO A 543 27.86 16.97 -9.77
CA PRO A 543 29.27 17.35 -9.74
C PRO A 543 29.53 18.75 -9.19
N CYS A 544 28.57 19.66 -9.36
CA CYS A 544 28.64 21.01 -8.81
C CYS A 544 28.70 21.05 -7.27
N GLN A 545 28.31 19.99 -6.57
CA GLN A 545 28.41 19.91 -5.10
C GLN A 545 29.81 19.48 -4.63
N LEU A 546 30.60 18.85 -5.51
CA LEU A 546 31.94 18.37 -5.17
C LEU A 546 33.01 19.43 -5.44
N GLU A 547 32.72 20.46 -6.25
CA GLU A 547 33.65 21.54 -6.61
C GLU A 547 34.97 20.98 -7.17
N GLU A 548 36.10 21.30 -6.53
CA GLU A 548 37.41 20.79 -6.88
C GLU A 548 37.48 19.26 -6.78
N MET A 549 36.68 18.63 -5.91
CA MET A 549 36.58 17.18 -5.77
C MET A 549 35.66 16.50 -6.82
N ALA A 550 35.24 17.21 -7.87
CA ALA A 550 34.48 16.61 -8.98
C ALA A 550 35.13 15.36 -9.62
N PRO A 551 36.48 15.18 -9.68
CA PRO A 551 37.09 13.97 -10.25
C PRO A 551 36.71 12.65 -9.56
N TRP A 552 36.22 12.69 -8.31
CA TRP A 552 35.72 11.51 -7.59
C TRP A 552 34.29 11.12 -7.97
N SER A 553 33.61 11.91 -8.81
CA SER A 553 32.27 11.63 -9.31
C SER A 553 32.28 10.61 -10.44
N ASP A 554 31.40 9.61 -10.40
CA ASP A 554 31.24 8.63 -11.50
C ASP A 554 30.37 9.14 -12.67
N VAL A 555 29.91 10.39 -12.65
CA VAL A 555 28.90 10.96 -13.58
C VAL A 555 29.26 10.83 -15.05
N LEU A 556 30.55 10.97 -15.37
CA LEU A 556 31.03 10.93 -16.73
C LEU A 556 31.23 9.48 -17.20
N VAL A 557 31.35 8.54 -16.26
CA VAL A 557 31.48 7.09 -16.50
C VAL A 557 30.11 6.44 -16.67
N ALA A 558 29.10 6.91 -15.92
CA ALA A 558 27.73 6.39 -15.95
C ALA A 558 26.82 7.09 -16.97
N LEU A 559 27.38 7.88 -17.90
CA LEU A 559 26.65 8.81 -18.76
C LEU A 559 25.47 8.17 -19.52
N SER A 560 25.68 6.99 -20.11
CA SER A 560 24.64 6.26 -20.84
C SER A 560 23.45 5.88 -19.96
N GLY A 561 23.71 5.40 -18.73
CA GLY A 561 22.67 5.05 -17.77
C GLY A 561 21.99 6.28 -17.15
N ALA A 562 22.76 7.32 -16.87
CA ALA A 562 22.23 8.58 -16.33
C ALA A 562 21.22 9.22 -17.29
N LEU A 563 21.57 9.34 -18.58
CA LEU A 563 20.71 9.98 -19.59
C LEU A 563 19.46 9.17 -19.95
N THR A 564 19.53 7.83 -19.88
CA THR A 564 18.43 6.95 -20.31
C THR A 564 17.48 6.56 -19.18
N GLU A 565 17.98 6.27 -17.98
CA GLU A 565 17.19 5.72 -16.87
C GLU A 565 16.85 6.76 -15.79
N ASP A 566 17.79 7.67 -15.50
CA ASP A 566 17.61 8.62 -14.39
C ASP A 566 17.00 9.96 -14.84
N ALA A 567 17.27 10.39 -16.08
CA ALA A 567 16.83 11.68 -16.60
C ALA A 567 15.31 11.94 -16.46
N PRO A 568 14.39 10.97 -16.68
CA PRO A 568 12.95 11.19 -16.47
C PRO A 568 12.56 11.50 -15.02
N GLN A 569 13.42 11.13 -14.06
CA GLN A 569 13.16 11.18 -12.62
C GLN A 569 13.93 12.29 -11.91
N LYS A 570 14.86 12.93 -12.61
CA LYS A 570 15.66 14.07 -12.13
C LYS A 570 15.24 15.36 -12.84
N GLN A 571 15.62 16.49 -12.26
CA GLN A 571 15.38 17.81 -12.82
C GLN A 571 16.57 18.74 -12.53
N LYS A 572 16.76 19.70 -13.44
CA LYS A 572 17.79 20.75 -13.35
C LYS A 572 17.21 22.04 -12.79
N GLY A 573 18.07 22.89 -12.25
CA GLY A 573 17.75 24.27 -11.87
C GLY A 573 18.12 25.28 -12.96
N PRO A 574 17.71 26.55 -12.82
CA PRO A 574 18.06 27.61 -13.77
C PRO A 574 19.57 27.79 -13.97
N ALA A 575 20.36 27.71 -12.90
CA ALA A 575 21.82 27.83 -12.94
C ALA A 575 22.52 26.73 -13.76
N CYS A 576 21.84 25.60 -14.04
CA CYS A 576 22.43 24.53 -14.82
C CYS A 576 22.67 24.92 -16.29
N ALA A 577 21.96 25.91 -16.83
CA ALA A 577 22.10 26.34 -18.22
C ALA A 577 23.51 26.84 -18.54
N ASP A 578 24.15 27.51 -17.58
CA ASP A 578 25.50 28.09 -17.70
C ASP A 578 26.59 27.14 -17.16
N CYS A 579 26.22 25.94 -16.71
CA CYS A 579 27.15 24.99 -16.12
C CYS A 579 27.92 24.20 -17.19
N ARG A 580 29.23 24.01 -17.00
CA ARG A 580 30.05 23.17 -17.90
C ARG A 580 29.59 21.71 -17.98
N PHE A 581 28.90 21.20 -16.94
CA PHE A 581 28.39 19.83 -16.88
C PHE A 581 26.95 19.68 -17.39
N ASP A 582 26.34 20.74 -17.94
CA ASP A 582 24.95 20.74 -18.37
C ASP A 582 24.62 19.55 -19.29
N LEU A 583 25.45 19.26 -20.29
CA LEU A 583 25.14 18.21 -21.27
C LEU A 583 25.31 16.77 -20.75
N VAL A 584 25.90 16.60 -19.56
CA VAL A 584 26.29 15.29 -19.01
C VAL A 584 25.71 14.99 -17.62
N CYS A 585 25.24 16.00 -16.91
CA CYS A 585 24.57 15.87 -15.61
C CYS A 585 23.04 15.91 -15.77
N THR A 586 22.32 15.00 -15.11
CA THR A 586 20.85 14.94 -15.14
C THR A 586 20.16 15.77 -14.04
N GLY A 587 20.93 16.45 -13.20
CA GLY A 587 20.42 17.26 -12.09
C GLY A 587 20.13 16.43 -10.84
N VAL A 588 19.15 16.87 -10.05
CA VAL A 588 18.77 16.25 -8.77
C VAL A 588 17.44 15.53 -8.89
N TRP A 589 17.19 14.58 -7.99
CA TRP A 589 15.91 13.86 -7.96
C TRP A 589 14.72 14.83 -7.79
N LYS A 590 13.65 14.62 -8.56
CA LYS A 590 12.42 15.45 -8.47
C LYS A 590 11.87 15.56 -7.04
N PRO A 591 11.82 14.48 -6.22
CA PRO A 591 11.41 14.60 -4.82
C PRO A 591 12.35 15.46 -3.96
N TYR A 592 13.66 15.42 -4.20
CA TYR A 592 14.61 16.30 -3.51
C TYR A 592 14.33 17.77 -3.87
N ALA A 593 14.16 18.07 -5.16
CA ALA A 593 13.86 19.42 -5.60
C ALA A 593 12.49 19.92 -5.14
N ALA A 594 11.51 19.01 -4.96
CA ALA A 594 10.23 19.34 -4.36
C ALA A 594 10.36 19.71 -2.87
N LEU A 595 11.31 19.10 -2.15
CA LEU A 595 11.53 19.33 -0.72
C LEU A 595 12.36 20.59 -0.45
N PHE A 596 13.43 20.81 -1.22
CA PHE A 596 14.43 21.85 -0.93
C PHE A 596 14.59 22.91 -2.04
N GLY A 597 13.93 22.73 -3.17
CA GLY A 597 14.15 23.53 -4.37
C GLY A 597 15.42 23.12 -5.14
N THR A 598 15.76 23.89 -6.17
CA THR A 598 16.99 23.70 -6.97
C THR A 598 18.08 24.73 -6.67
N GLY A 599 17.90 25.54 -5.63
CA GLY A 599 18.80 26.65 -5.28
C GLY A 599 20.21 26.23 -4.85
N GLU A 600 20.38 25.00 -4.37
CA GLU A 600 21.71 24.46 -4.02
C GLU A 600 22.54 24.09 -5.27
N LEU A 601 21.94 24.06 -6.47
CA LEU A 601 22.66 23.78 -7.71
C LEU A 601 23.37 25.03 -8.24
N LEU A 602 24.70 24.98 -8.21
CA LEU A 602 25.56 26.07 -8.68
C LEU A 602 26.15 25.73 -10.06
N ALA A 603 26.29 26.76 -10.90
CA ALA A 603 26.96 26.63 -12.18
C ALA A 603 28.48 26.46 -11.97
N VAL A 604 29.06 25.42 -12.55
CA VAL A 604 30.53 25.27 -12.58
C VAL A 604 31.04 25.95 -13.86
N PRO A 605 31.94 26.95 -13.76
CA PRO A 605 32.44 27.69 -14.91
C PRO A 605 33.36 26.83 -15.79
N GLY A 606 33.36 27.10 -17.10
CA GLY A 606 34.23 26.44 -18.09
C GLY A 606 33.51 26.05 -19.37
N GLU A 607 34.26 25.51 -20.33
CA GLU A 607 33.69 24.99 -21.59
C GLU A 607 32.75 23.81 -21.32
N LYS A 608 31.58 23.80 -21.97
CA LYS A 608 30.61 22.70 -21.85
C LYS A 608 31.23 21.38 -22.30
N ILE A 609 31.13 20.38 -21.45
CA ILE A 609 31.62 19.03 -21.73
C ILE A 609 30.51 18.29 -22.48
N THR A 610 30.77 17.90 -23.73
CA THR A 610 29.82 17.11 -24.52
C THR A 610 29.92 15.61 -24.21
N PRO A 611 28.84 14.83 -24.39
CA PRO A 611 28.89 13.38 -24.31
C PRO A 611 30.00 12.74 -25.16
N GLU A 612 30.22 13.26 -26.38
CA GLU A 612 31.24 12.75 -27.31
C GLU A 612 32.65 12.99 -26.77
N LYS A 613 32.91 14.19 -26.20
CA LYS A 613 34.20 14.56 -25.60
C LYS A 613 34.51 13.71 -24.37
N CYS A 614 33.50 13.39 -23.56
CA CYS A 614 33.64 12.43 -22.44
C CYS A 614 34.06 11.03 -22.90
N LEU A 615 33.51 10.56 -24.02
CA LEU A 615 33.79 9.24 -24.55
C LEU A 615 35.15 9.16 -25.26
N SER A 616 35.62 10.26 -25.87
CA SER A 616 36.89 10.31 -26.60
C SER A 616 38.11 10.66 -25.75
N GLU A 617 37.94 11.37 -24.62
CA GLU A 617 39.01 11.81 -23.74
C GLU A 617 38.81 11.32 -22.29
N PRO A 618 39.22 10.09 -21.97
CA PRO A 618 38.96 9.47 -20.66
C PRO A 618 39.52 10.26 -19.46
N ARG A 619 40.54 11.11 -19.69
CA ARG A 619 41.16 11.98 -18.67
C ARG A 619 40.31 13.19 -18.32
N ILE A 620 39.38 13.61 -19.18
CA ILE A 620 38.33 14.59 -18.84
C ILE A 620 37.28 13.95 -17.92
N ALA A 621 37.16 12.62 -17.98
CA ALA A 621 36.04 11.86 -17.45
C ALA A 621 36.29 11.18 -16.09
N ARG A 622 37.54 10.96 -15.66
CA ARG A 622 37.77 10.06 -14.52
C ARG A 622 39.14 10.28 -13.85
N PHE A 623 39.15 10.34 -12.52
CA PHE A 623 40.24 9.77 -11.74
C PHE A 623 39.96 8.27 -11.58
N ARG A 624 40.77 7.40 -12.19
CA ARG A 624 40.67 5.93 -12.05
C ARG A 624 41.57 5.50 -10.90
N PRO A 625 41.02 5.19 -9.73
CA PRO A 625 41.85 4.74 -8.63
C PRO A 625 42.54 3.42 -9.01
N GLY A 626 43.84 3.33 -8.72
CA GLY A 626 44.69 2.19 -9.11
C GLY A 626 45.24 2.22 -10.54
N ILE A 627 44.81 3.15 -11.40
CA ILE A 627 45.34 3.34 -12.77
C ILE A 627 45.92 4.74 -12.95
N ASP A 628 45.21 5.77 -12.47
CA ASP A 628 45.66 7.16 -12.52
C ASP A 628 46.37 7.50 -11.20
N ARG A 629 47.48 8.25 -11.30
CA ARG A 629 48.35 8.61 -10.17
C ARG A 629 47.74 9.75 -9.36
N LEU A 630 47.52 9.55 -8.05
CA LEU A 630 46.98 10.57 -7.13
C LEU A 630 47.82 11.86 -7.13
N ASP A 631 49.13 11.70 -7.32
CA ASP A 631 50.11 12.77 -7.47
C ASP A 631 50.02 13.52 -8.81
N GLU A 632 49.11 13.18 -9.73
CA GLU A 632 48.82 13.93 -10.95
C GLU A 632 47.59 14.86 -10.80
N LEU A 633 46.76 14.69 -9.77
CA LEU A 633 45.66 15.60 -9.47
C LEU A 633 46.21 16.88 -8.81
N ARG A 634 45.90 18.04 -9.40
CA ARG A 634 46.28 19.37 -8.90
C ARG A 634 45.02 20.24 -8.78
N PHE A 635 44.71 20.72 -7.58
CA PHE A 635 43.68 21.73 -7.33
C PHE A 635 44.32 23.11 -7.24
N GLY A 636 43.57 24.20 -7.05
CA GLY A 636 44.04 25.57 -7.31
C GLY A 636 45.46 25.92 -6.80
N ASP A 637 45.87 25.42 -5.63
CA ASP A 637 47.19 25.63 -5.00
C ASP A 637 48.26 24.55 -5.32
N GLY A 638 47.93 23.57 -6.17
CA GLY A 638 48.81 22.51 -6.62
C GLY A 638 48.84 21.24 -5.75
N ARG A 639 47.90 21.04 -4.81
CA ARG A 639 47.84 19.82 -3.98
C ARG A 639 46.40 19.41 -3.64
N ILE A 640 46.23 18.17 -3.17
CA ILE A 640 44.95 17.67 -2.63
C ILE A 640 44.73 18.26 -1.23
N PRO A 641 43.57 18.88 -0.93
CA PRO A 641 43.27 19.40 0.41
C PRO A 641 43.41 18.30 1.46
N ARG A 642 44.06 18.61 2.58
CA ARG A 642 44.09 17.69 3.72
C ARG A 642 42.74 17.69 4.44
N SER A 643 42.41 16.57 5.07
CA SER A 643 41.17 16.40 5.80
C SER A 643 41.05 17.44 6.92
N ASP A 644 42.13 17.74 7.65
CA ASP A 644 42.16 18.76 8.71
C ASP A 644 41.88 20.20 8.21
N GLU A 645 42.18 20.50 6.95
CA GLU A 645 41.96 21.80 6.30
C GLU A 645 40.50 22.06 5.89
N ILE A 646 39.66 21.03 5.82
CA ILE A 646 38.24 21.15 5.45
C ILE A 646 37.40 21.39 6.72
N PRO A 647 36.90 22.60 6.99
CA PRO A 647 36.15 22.87 8.21
C PRO A 647 34.82 22.12 8.20
N LEU A 648 34.45 21.56 9.36
CA LEU A 648 33.10 21.05 9.60
C LEU A 648 32.28 22.14 10.29
N PRO A 649 30.99 22.29 9.98
CA PRO A 649 30.10 23.19 10.71
C PRO A 649 30.16 22.88 12.21
N GLU A 650 30.10 23.92 13.06
CA GLU A 650 29.84 23.71 14.49
C GLU A 650 28.53 22.92 14.61
N ALA A 651 28.62 21.70 15.15
CA ALA A 651 27.44 20.88 15.34
C ALA A 651 26.45 21.69 16.20
N PRO A 652 25.16 21.78 15.82
CA PRO A 652 24.15 22.23 16.75
C PRO A 652 24.33 21.44 18.05
N ARG A 653 24.40 22.13 19.18
CA ARG A 653 24.43 21.52 20.53
C ARG A 653 23.14 20.77 20.86
N GLU A 654 22.28 20.50 19.88
CA GLU A 654 21.40 19.35 19.95
C GLU A 654 22.29 18.12 19.98
N ARG A 655 22.63 17.71 21.20
CA ARG A 655 22.66 16.29 21.49
C ARG A 655 21.37 15.76 20.91
N VAL A 656 21.44 15.07 19.78
CA VAL A 656 20.48 14.01 19.54
C VAL A 656 20.58 13.21 20.83
N HIS A 657 19.57 13.33 21.69
CA HIS A 657 19.27 12.31 22.67
C HIS A 657 18.89 11.09 21.84
N LEU A 658 19.91 10.48 21.21
CA LEU A 658 19.95 9.05 21.13
C LEU A 658 19.74 8.64 22.57
N PRO A 659 18.79 7.76 22.87
CA PRO A 659 18.85 7.04 24.11
C PRO A 659 20.17 6.25 24.08
N VAL A 660 21.28 6.90 24.45
CA VAL A 660 22.18 6.28 25.42
C VAL A 660 21.22 6.04 26.56
N ALA A 661 20.84 4.78 26.73
CA ALA A 661 20.20 4.38 27.96
C ALA A 661 21.05 5.02 29.07
N PRO A 662 20.49 5.93 29.89
CA PRO A 662 20.98 6.00 31.25
C PRO A 662 20.94 4.54 31.74
N ALA A 663 21.79 4.19 32.69
CA ALA A 663 21.78 2.85 33.27
C ALA A 663 20.41 2.40 33.87
N SER A 664 19.34 3.20 33.69
CA SER A 664 17.94 2.76 33.68
C SER A 664 17.05 3.67 32.77
N THR A 665 16.51 3.18 31.65
CA THR A 665 15.30 3.76 31.01
C THR A 665 14.04 3.32 31.78
N PRO A 666 13.00 4.16 31.95
CA PRO A 666 11.71 3.66 32.40
C PRO A 666 11.19 2.71 31.33
N ARG A 667 10.95 1.47 31.75
CA ARG A 667 10.67 0.35 30.86
C ARG A 667 9.41 0.61 30.04
N ALA A 668 9.46 0.34 28.73
CA ALA A 668 8.25 0.29 27.90
C ALA A 668 7.21 -0.63 28.57
N LEU A 669 5.95 -0.17 28.63
CA LEU A 669 4.92 -0.89 29.38
C LEU A 669 4.55 -2.17 28.63
N ARG A 670 4.79 -3.32 29.26
CA ARG A 670 4.45 -4.63 28.68
C ARG A 670 2.96 -4.87 28.84
N VAL A 671 2.23 -4.87 27.74
CA VAL A 671 0.77 -5.02 27.76
C VAL A 671 0.35 -6.33 27.13
N ALA A 672 -0.71 -6.92 27.67
CA ALA A 672 -1.41 -8.03 27.02
C ALA A 672 -2.79 -7.60 26.53
N ILE A 673 -3.16 -8.00 25.32
CA ILE A 673 -4.53 -7.81 24.81
C ILE A 673 -5.33 -9.08 25.07
N LEU A 674 -6.43 -8.94 25.77
CA LEU A 674 -7.39 -9.99 26.07
C LEU A 674 -8.58 -9.79 25.13
N GLY A 675 -8.69 -10.63 24.10
CA GLY A 675 -9.70 -10.52 23.06
C GLY A 675 -9.12 -10.23 21.68
N THR A 676 -9.54 -11.01 20.68
CA THR A 676 -9.00 -11.01 19.32
C THR A 676 -10.03 -10.59 18.28
N GLY A 677 -11.08 -9.87 18.71
CA GLY A 677 -12.09 -9.30 17.82
C GLY A 677 -11.68 -7.93 17.27
N ARG A 678 -12.62 -7.27 16.56
CA ARG A 678 -12.39 -5.94 15.94
C ARG A 678 -11.81 -4.90 16.90
N ARG A 679 -12.25 -4.87 18.17
CA ARG A 679 -11.69 -3.96 19.18
C ARG A 679 -10.27 -4.33 19.58
N GLY A 680 -9.97 -5.62 19.78
CA GLY A 680 -8.61 -6.08 20.06
C GLY A 680 -7.61 -5.68 18.97
N LEU A 681 -8.01 -5.80 17.70
CA LEU A 681 -7.23 -5.31 16.56
C LEU A 681 -7.05 -3.78 16.60
N ALA A 682 -8.14 -3.02 16.80
CA ALA A 682 -8.06 -1.57 16.90
C ALA A 682 -7.13 -1.10 18.03
N PHE A 683 -7.09 -1.82 19.17
CA PHE A 683 -6.12 -1.55 20.23
C PHE A 683 -4.69 -1.90 19.83
N ALA A 684 -4.45 -3.01 19.12
CA ALA A 684 -3.12 -3.36 18.64
C ALA A 684 -2.56 -2.31 17.66
N GLU A 685 -3.39 -1.85 16.71
CA GLU A 685 -3.03 -0.76 15.80
C GLU A 685 -2.78 0.55 16.56
N ALA A 686 -3.64 0.88 17.53
CA ALA A 686 -3.50 2.08 18.34
C ALA A 686 -2.28 2.03 19.27
N LEU A 687 -1.86 0.84 19.76
CA LEU A 687 -0.62 0.67 20.54
C LEU A 687 0.61 1.01 19.69
N ALA A 688 0.61 0.58 18.42
CA ALA A 688 1.69 0.92 17.48
C ALA A 688 1.77 2.42 17.23
N GLN A 689 0.64 3.11 17.17
CA GLN A 689 0.56 4.57 17.01
C GLN A 689 0.95 5.33 18.29
N ALA A 690 0.58 4.83 19.47
CA ALA A 690 0.81 5.49 20.75
C ALA A 690 2.28 5.45 21.22
N GLY A 691 3.03 4.40 20.83
CA GLY A 691 4.41 4.18 21.25
C GLY A 691 4.58 3.91 22.75
N GLY A 692 5.78 3.49 23.18
CA GLY A 692 6.10 3.24 24.60
C GLY A 692 5.40 2.01 25.22
N PHE A 693 4.86 1.13 24.39
CA PHE A 693 4.28 -0.16 24.76
C PHE A 693 5.07 -1.31 24.13
N VAL A 694 5.07 -2.46 24.79
CA VAL A 694 5.43 -3.74 24.20
C VAL A 694 4.21 -4.64 24.30
N LEU A 695 3.66 -5.08 23.18
CA LEU A 695 2.61 -6.10 23.20
C LEU A 695 3.26 -7.44 23.55
N SER A 696 3.17 -7.83 24.82
CA SER A 696 3.87 -9.00 25.38
C SER A 696 3.07 -10.28 25.27
N GLY A 697 1.77 -10.18 25.00
CA GLY A 697 0.96 -11.37 24.84
C GLY A 697 -0.46 -11.06 24.35
N ILE A 698 -1.09 -12.06 23.77
CA ILE A 698 -2.49 -12.01 23.36
C ILE A 698 -3.19 -13.22 23.97
N ALA A 699 -4.32 -13.02 24.62
CA ALA A 699 -5.14 -14.13 25.09
C ALA A 699 -6.60 -14.05 24.64
N SER A 700 -7.11 -15.19 24.20
CA SER A 700 -8.49 -15.43 23.82
C SER A 700 -8.67 -16.94 23.74
N PRO A 701 -9.86 -17.53 24.00
CA PRO A 701 -10.05 -18.98 23.98
C PRO A 701 -9.52 -19.70 22.73
N HIS A 702 -9.48 -18.98 21.61
CA HIS A 702 -9.00 -19.46 20.31
C HIS A 702 -7.69 -18.80 19.85
N ALA A 703 -7.06 -17.92 20.63
CA ALA A 703 -5.85 -17.21 20.20
C ALA A 703 -4.67 -18.14 19.82
N PRO A 704 -4.38 -19.24 20.56
CA PRO A 704 -3.31 -20.15 20.16
C PRO A 704 -3.57 -20.87 18.83
N ASP A 705 -4.85 -21.07 18.51
CA ASP A 705 -5.30 -21.80 17.33
C ASP A 705 -5.56 -20.86 16.13
N LYS A 706 -5.43 -19.54 16.33
CA LYS A 706 -5.68 -18.51 15.32
C LYS A 706 -4.37 -17.88 14.88
N ASP A 707 -4.24 -17.71 13.57
CA ASP A 707 -3.25 -16.77 13.05
C ASP A 707 -3.81 -15.35 13.14
N LEU A 708 -3.08 -14.47 13.82
CA LEU A 708 -3.49 -13.08 14.11
C LEU A 708 -2.36 -12.10 13.73
N PRO A 709 -1.79 -12.18 12.52
CA PRO A 709 -0.68 -11.31 12.11
C PRO A 709 -1.08 -9.83 12.18
N GLU A 710 -2.36 -9.52 12.03
CA GLU A 710 -2.93 -8.17 12.15
C GLU A 710 -2.85 -7.60 13.58
N ILE A 711 -2.86 -8.45 14.61
CA ILE A 711 -2.68 -8.02 16.01
C ILE A 711 -1.19 -8.04 16.38
N ALA A 712 -0.52 -9.18 16.14
CA ALA A 712 0.94 -9.31 16.16
C ALA A 712 1.41 -10.68 15.65
N ALA A 713 2.41 -10.67 14.76
CA ALA A 713 3.00 -11.88 14.18
C ALA A 713 3.83 -12.70 15.19
N ASP A 714 4.62 -12.06 16.06
CA ASP A 714 5.64 -12.73 16.90
C ASP A 714 5.36 -12.63 18.42
N VAL A 715 4.08 -12.47 18.81
CA VAL A 715 3.70 -12.30 20.23
C VAL A 715 3.12 -13.59 20.80
N PRO A 716 3.52 -14.01 22.01
CA PRO A 716 2.97 -15.19 22.68
C PRO A 716 1.43 -15.17 22.76
N ARG A 717 0.83 -16.29 22.37
CA ARG A 717 -0.63 -16.48 22.33
C ARG A 717 -1.03 -17.53 23.37
N ALA A 718 -2.08 -17.24 24.12
CA ALA A 718 -2.58 -18.11 25.18
C ALA A 718 -4.12 -18.17 25.16
N ARG A 719 -4.73 -19.19 25.77
CA ARG A 719 -6.19 -19.27 25.89
C ARG A 719 -6.75 -18.34 26.96
N SER A 720 -5.93 -17.98 27.95
CA SER A 720 -6.31 -17.18 29.11
C SER A 720 -5.18 -16.24 29.55
N LEU A 721 -5.52 -15.24 30.38
CA LEU A 721 -4.53 -14.37 31.02
C LEU A 721 -3.57 -15.17 31.93
N ALA A 722 -4.10 -16.15 32.66
CA ALA A 722 -3.30 -17.00 33.56
C ALA A 722 -2.15 -17.70 32.82
N GLU A 723 -2.47 -18.40 31.73
CA GLU A 723 -1.46 -19.09 30.89
C GLU A 723 -0.45 -18.10 30.28
N LEU A 724 -0.90 -16.88 29.96
CA LEU A 724 -0.03 -15.85 29.40
C LEU A 724 0.97 -15.30 30.42
N CYS A 725 0.55 -15.11 31.68
CA CYS A 725 1.39 -14.67 32.78
C CYS A 725 2.45 -15.71 33.18
N GLU A 726 2.20 -17.00 32.95
CA GLU A 726 3.19 -18.07 33.17
C GLU A 726 4.33 -18.02 32.14
N ARG A 727 4.03 -17.54 30.93
CA ARG A 727 4.94 -17.61 29.77
C ARG A 727 5.62 -16.28 29.47
N THR A 728 5.02 -15.18 29.92
CA THR A 728 5.45 -13.82 29.60
C THR A 728 5.19 -12.91 30.78
N ALA A 729 6.03 -11.90 30.91
CA ALA A 729 5.88 -10.93 31.97
C ALA A 729 5.08 -9.72 31.45
N ILE A 730 3.99 -9.40 32.16
CA ILE A 730 2.96 -8.42 31.78
C ILE A 730 2.89 -7.36 32.89
N ASP A 731 2.74 -6.10 32.49
CA ASP A 731 2.66 -4.94 33.39
C ASP A 731 1.24 -4.38 33.48
N ALA A 732 0.45 -4.52 32.42
CA ALA A 732 -0.95 -4.11 32.36
C ALA A 732 -1.70 -4.91 31.29
N VAL A 733 -3.04 -4.91 31.34
CA VAL A 733 -3.87 -5.62 30.35
C VAL A 733 -4.86 -4.69 29.67
N ILE A 734 -5.20 -5.02 28.43
CA ILE A 734 -6.28 -4.40 27.66
C ILE A 734 -7.36 -5.45 27.46
N VAL A 735 -8.53 -5.25 28.07
CA VAL A 735 -9.68 -6.14 27.99
C VAL A 735 -10.58 -5.68 26.85
N ALA A 736 -10.51 -6.36 25.72
CA ALA A 736 -11.28 -6.13 24.50
C ALA A 736 -12.01 -7.42 24.06
N THR A 737 -12.59 -8.14 25.03
CA THR A 737 -13.34 -9.38 24.82
C THR A 737 -14.82 -9.09 24.53
N SER A 738 -15.67 -10.12 24.59
CA SER A 738 -17.12 -9.88 24.60
C SER A 738 -17.54 -9.27 25.94
N THR A 739 -18.53 -8.37 25.95
CA THR A 739 -18.98 -7.67 27.16
C THR A 739 -19.29 -8.58 28.35
N ARG A 740 -19.82 -9.79 28.08
CA ARG A 740 -20.13 -10.81 29.11
C ARG A 740 -18.90 -11.29 29.88
N GLN A 741 -17.71 -11.13 29.32
CA GLN A 741 -16.45 -11.60 29.89
C GLN A 741 -15.63 -10.45 30.48
N HIS A 742 -16.03 -9.18 30.31
CA HIS A 742 -15.28 -8.04 30.82
C HIS A 742 -15.10 -8.12 32.34
N ALA A 743 -16.18 -8.42 33.08
CA ALA A 743 -16.17 -8.45 34.53
C ALA A 743 -15.23 -9.53 35.10
N GLU A 744 -15.38 -10.77 34.62
CA GLU A 744 -14.57 -11.91 35.05
C GLU A 744 -13.08 -11.70 34.74
N ILE A 745 -12.75 -11.30 33.51
CA ILE A 745 -11.36 -11.13 33.06
C ILE A 745 -10.69 -9.94 33.75
N THR A 746 -11.43 -8.85 33.96
CA THR A 746 -10.90 -7.68 34.69
C THR A 746 -10.60 -8.06 36.13
N ARG A 747 -11.49 -8.80 36.81
CA ARG A 747 -11.23 -9.28 38.18
C ARG A 747 -10.02 -10.20 38.25
N ASP A 748 -9.86 -11.09 37.27
CA ASP A 748 -8.70 -11.98 37.15
C ASP A 748 -7.38 -11.18 37.07
N ALA A 749 -7.36 -10.11 36.26
CA ALA A 749 -6.21 -9.23 36.12
C ALA A 749 -5.92 -8.41 37.40
N ILE A 750 -6.96 -7.83 38.02
CA ILE A 750 -6.84 -7.08 39.28
C ILE A 750 -6.30 -7.94 40.42
N THR A 751 -6.77 -9.20 40.53
CA THR A 751 -6.28 -10.16 41.54
C THR A 751 -4.78 -10.44 41.38
N ARG A 752 -4.25 -10.35 40.15
CA ARG A 752 -2.82 -10.46 39.84
C ARG A 752 -2.05 -9.14 39.99
N GLY A 753 -2.71 -8.08 40.43
CA GLY A 753 -2.13 -6.75 40.61
C GLY A 753 -1.90 -6.00 39.30
N LEU A 754 -2.51 -6.42 38.18
CA LEU A 754 -2.33 -5.79 36.87
C LEU A 754 -3.36 -4.66 36.65
N PRO A 755 -2.94 -3.42 36.35
CA PRO A 755 -3.82 -2.38 35.87
C PRO A 755 -4.50 -2.77 34.55
N CYS A 756 -5.75 -2.37 34.39
CA CYS A 756 -6.60 -2.78 33.28
C CYS A 756 -7.10 -1.57 32.50
N LEU A 757 -7.05 -1.63 31.17
CA LEU A 757 -7.86 -0.81 30.29
C LEU A 757 -8.98 -1.69 29.72
N VAL A 758 -10.23 -1.38 30.03
CA VAL A 758 -11.38 -2.23 29.72
C VAL A 758 -12.26 -1.55 28.69
N GLU A 759 -12.62 -2.28 27.63
CA GLU A 759 -13.62 -1.80 26.68
C GLU A 759 -14.94 -1.48 27.36
N LYS A 760 -15.63 -0.47 26.85
CA LYS A 760 -17.00 -0.18 27.28
C LYS A 760 -17.95 -1.20 26.63
N PRO A 761 -19.01 -1.65 27.33
CA PRO A 761 -19.36 -1.34 28.73
C PRO A 761 -18.45 -2.08 29.72
N LEU A 762 -18.25 -1.52 30.93
CA LEU A 762 -17.36 -2.11 31.94
C LEU A 762 -17.76 -3.54 32.37
N GLY A 763 -19.05 -3.87 32.31
CA GLY A 763 -19.58 -5.21 32.55
C GLY A 763 -20.86 -5.45 31.76
N ALA A 764 -21.37 -6.68 31.75
CA ALA A 764 -22.63 -6.99 31.07
C ALA A 764 -23.84 -6.51 31.86
N THR A 765 -23.69 -6.32 33.17
CA THR A 765 -24.71 -5.74 34.04
C THR A 765 -24.15 -4.57 34.85
N LEU A 766 -25.03 -3.68 35.31
CA LEU A 766 -24.65 -2.57 36.18
C LEU A 766 -24.06 -3.09 37.50
N ALA A 767 -24.62 -4.17 38.06
CA ALA A 767 -24.14 -4.78 39.29
C ALA A 767 -22.69 -5.30 39.17
N GLU A 768 -22.34 -5.92 38.04
CA GLU A 768 -20.96 -6.33 37.77
C GLU A 768 -20.00 -5.14 37.69
N ALA A 769 -20.41 -4.06 37.02
CA ALA A 769 -19.61 -2.84 36.89
C ALA A 769 -19.42 -2.14 38.25
N GLU A 770 -20.46 -2.08 39.08
CA GLU A 770 -20.41 -1.53 40.45
C GLU A 770 -19.49 -2.34 41.35
N ALA A 771 -19.55 -3.68 41.26
CA ALA A 771 -18.63 -4.55 41.98
C ALA A 771 -17.17 -4.26 41.58
N LEU A 772 -16.86 -4.19 40.28
CA LEU A 772 -15.50 -3.85 39.81
C LEU A 772 -15.03 -2.47 40.27
N ALA A 773 -15.91 -1.46 40.24
CA ALA A 773 -15.58 -0.12 40.70
C ALA A 773 -15.26 -0.09 42.21
N SER A 774 -16.07 -0.77 43.02
CA SER A 774 -15.83 -0.92 44.46
C SER A 774 -14.53 -1.68 44.77
N GLU A 775 -14.23 -2.71 43.98
CA GLU A 775 -13.04 -3.55 44.17
C GLU A 775 -11.72 -2.83 43.81
N ALA A 776 -11.68 -2.09 42.68
CA ALA A 776 -10.41 -1.54 42.17
C ALA A 776 -10.55 -0.35 41.20
N SER A 777 -11.39 0.64 41.50
CA SER A 777 -11.62 1.78 40.59
C SER A 777 -10.35 2.53 40.17
N GLU A 778 -9.32 2.60 41.01
CA GLU A 778 -8.07 3.31 40.69
C GLU A 778 -7.13 2.51 39.77
N ARG A 779 -7.41 1.23 39.52
CA ARG A 779 -6.61 0.36 38.64
C ARG A 779 -7.30 0.04 37.33
N ILE A 780 -8.52 0.53 37.14
CA ILE A 780 -9.35 0.26 35.97
C ILE A 780 -9.57 1.56 35.20
N THR A 781 -9.07 1.58 33.97
CA THR A 781 -9.39 2.60 32.97
C THR A 781 -10.50 2.10 32.06
N VAL A 782 -11.60 2.84 31.93
CA VAL A 782 -12.68 2.47 30.99
C VAL A 782 -12.44 3.15 29.64
N ALA A 783 -12.60 2.42 28.53
CA ALA A 783 -12.27 2.89 27.19
C ALA A 783 -13.29 3.87 26.59
N GLN A 784 -13.65 4.92 27.32
CA GLN A 784 -14.44 6.05 26.83
C GLN A 784 -13.58 6.99 25.98
N GLN A 785 -13.19 6.53 24.78
CA GLN A 785 -12.21 7.21 23.91
C GLN A 785 -12.57 8.66 23.55
N LEU A 786 -13.84 9.08 23.62
CA LEU A 786 -14.23 10.49 23.40
C LEU A 786 -13.69 11.42 24.48
N ARG A 787 -13.40 10.95 25.70
CA ARG A 787 -12.74 11.70 26.79
C ARG A 787 -11.34 12.17 26.44
N THR A 788 -10.72 11.55 25.43
CA THR A 788 -9.39 11.89 24.90
C THR A 788 -9.46 12.42 23.46
N ALA A 789 -10.65 12.77 22.97
CA ALA A 789 -10.79 13.53 21.74
C ALA A 789 -10.27 14.96 21.96
N GLY A 790 -9.40 15.45 21.07
CA GLY A 790 -8.74 16.74 21.26
C GLY A 790 -9.72 17.90 21.46
N GLY A 791 -10.87 17.89 20.76
CA GLY A 791 -11.90 18.92 20.95
C GLY A 791 -12.62 18.85 22.29
N LEU A 792 -12.88 17.65 22.83
CA LEU A 792 -13.45 17.51 24.16
C LEU A 792 -12.43 17.86 25.24
N GLU A 793 -11.16 17.47 25.09
CA GLU A 793 -10.09 17.84 26.03
C GLU A 793 -9.93 19.36 26.13
N GLU A 794 -10.05 20.08 25.02
CA GLU A 794 -10.01 21.54 25.02
C GLU A 794 -11.23 22.13 25.74
N ILE A 795 -12.45 21.62 25.51
CA ILE A 795 -13.63 22.01 26.28
C ILE A 795 -13.41 21.78 27.78
N LEU A 796 -12.96 20.58 28.16
CA LEU A 796 -12.75 20.22 29.57
C LEU A 796 -11.64 21.06 30.21
N SER A 797 -10.60 21.44 29.46
CA SER A 797 -9.54 22.33 29.92
C SER A 797 -10.06 23.74 30.19
N VAL A 798 -11.00 24.25 29.39
CA VAL A 798 -11.62 25.56 29.63
C VAL A 798 -12.57 25.51 30.83
N LEU A 799 -13.27 24.40 31.02
CA LEU A 799 -14.18 24.20 32.16
C LEU A 799 -13.45 24.05 33.51
N GLY A 800 -12.16 23.67 33.50
CA GLY A 800 -11.34 23.58 34.70
C GLY A 800 -11.97 22.70 35.79
N ASP A 801 -12.17 23.28 36.98
CA ASP A 801 -12.80 22.62 38.13
C ASP A 801 -14.35 22.74 38.15
N ARG A 802 -14.94 23.40 37.14
CA ARG A 802 -16.39 23.60 36.94
C ARG A 802 -17.05 24.40 38.07
N LYS A 803 -16.30 25.27 38.76
CA LYS A 803 -16.82 26.15 39.81
C LYS A 803 -16.95 27.60 39.35
N GLY A 804 -17.74 28.37 40.11
CA GLY A 804 -17.91 29.81 39.89
C GLY A 804 -18.35 30.15 38.45
N PRO A 805 -17.61 31.01 37.72
CA PRO A 805 -17.97 31.42 36.36
C PRO A 805 -17.87 30.28 35.35
N ASP A 806 -17.01 29.28 35.58
CA ASP A 806 -16.81 28.14 34.68
C ASP A 806 -17.86 27.03 34.85
N ARG A 807 -18.83 27.18 35.77
CA ARG A 807 -19.87 26.17 35.97
C ARG A 807 -20.76 26.05 34.72
N PRO A 808 -21.02 24.83 34.21
CA PRO A 808 -22.00 24.63 33.17
C PRO A 808 -23.43 24.79 33.73
N VAL A 809 -24.31 25.42 32.96
CA VAL A 809 -25.73 25.62 33.31
C VAL A 809 -26.66 24.89 32.34
N ASP A 810 -26.27 24.83 31.07
CA ASP A 810 -27.01 24.15 30.01
C ASP A 810 -26.01 23.42 29.11
N ILE A 811 -26.28 22.14 28.83
CA ILE A 811 -25.42 21.26 28.04
C ILE A 811 -26.26 20.60 26.94
N GLU A 812 -25.75 20.61 25.73
CA GLU A 812 -26.37 19.95 24.58
C GLU A 812 -25.36 19.00 23.92
N VAL A 813 -25.74 17.74 23.78
CA VAL A 813 -24.97 16.72 23.03
C VAL A 813 -25.83 16.24 21.87
N VAL A 814 -25.45 16.59 20.65
CA VAL A 814 -26.20 16.25 19.43
C VAL A 814 -25.39 15.29 18.58
N HIS A 815 -25.97 14.13 18.26
CA HIS A 815 -25.42 13.19 17.30
C HIS A 815 -26.30 13.18 16.05
N ARG A 816 -25.77 13.71 14.95
CA ARG A 816 -26.38 13.67 13.62
C ARG A 816 -25.85 12.47 12.86
N ALA A 817 -26.78 11.76 12.24
CA ALA A 817 -26.52 10.51 11.55
C ALA A 817 -27.33 10.47 10.26
N THR A 818 -26.65 10.18 9.15
CA THR A 818 -27.31 9.90 7.87
C THR A 818 -28.13 8.61 7.96
N PRO A 819 -29.19 8.42 7.15
CA PRO A 819 -29.96 7.18 7.12
C PRO A 819 -29.12 5.92 6.84
N THR A 820 -27.93 6.08 6.26
CA THR A 820 -26.99 5.02 5.92
C THR A 820 -25.85 4.84 6.94
N SER A 821 -25.73 5.74 7.92
CA SER A 821 -24.68 5.64 8.94
C SER A 821 -24.91 4.44 9.87
N PRO A 822 -23.86 3.81 10.42
CA PRO A 822 -24.00 2.77 11.42
C PRO A 822 -24.82 3.23 12.64
N ALA A 823 -24.67 4.48 13.07
CA ALA A 823 -25.43 5.04 14.19
C ALA A 823 -26.94 5.03 13.90
N SER A 824 -27.35 5.44 12.69
CA SER A 824 -28.74 5.31 12.25
C SER A 824 -29.13 3.83 12.11
N LEU A 825 -28.42 3.05 11.32
CA LEU A 825 -28.71 1.63 11.02
C LEU A 825 -28.76 0.71 12.24
N HIS A 826 -28.10 1.05 13.34
CA HIS A 826 -28.04 0.21 14.54
C HIS A 826 -28.89 0.73 15.70
N ALA A 827 -29.28 2.01 15.73
CA ALA A 827 -30.14 2.58 16.78
C ALA A 827 -31.51 1.90 16.92
N TRP A 828 -31.88 1.04 15.97
CA TRP A 828 -33.13 0.27 15.96
C TRP A 828 -33.12 -0.96 16.89
N SER A 829 -31.96 -1.34 17.41
CA SER A 829 -31.85 -2.44 18.39
C SER A 829 -31.58 -1.88 19.78
N ARG A 830 -32.25 -2.44 20.80
CA ARG A 830 -32.06 -2.07 22.21
C ARG A 830 -30.57 -2.07 22.59
N THR A 831 -29.83 -3.10 22.17
CA THR A 831 -28.41 -3.24 22.50
C THR A 831 -27.54 -2.16 21.87
N ALA A 832 -27.69 -1.88 20.57
CA ALA A 832 -26.83 -0.89 19.93
C ALA A 832 -27.20 0.55 20.29
N LEU A 833 -28.48 0.83 20.59
CA LEU A 833 -28.87 2.12 21.17
C LEU A 833 -28.24 2.31 22.55
N TYR A 834 -28.27 1.29 23.41
CA TYR A 834 -27.61 1.32 24.70
C TYR A 834 -26.10 1.62 24.57
N GLU A 835 -25.41 0.94 23.65
CA GLU A 835 -23.98 1.14 23.36
C GLU A 835 -23.67 2.55 22.84
N LEU A 836 -24.56 3.17 22.06
CA LEU A 836 -24.44 4.55 21.59
C LEU A 836 -24.65 5.54 22.74
N LEU A 837 -25.67 5.31 23.58
CA LEU A 837 -26.00 6.16 24.71
C LEU A 837 -24.94 6.14 25.82
N ILE A 838 -24.19 5.04 25.98
CA ILE A 838 -23.03 4.99 26.88
C ILE A 838 -22.00 6.06 26.50
N HIS A 839 -21.70 6.22 25.20
CA HIS A 839 -20.73 7.22 24.73
C HIS A 839 -21.22 8.64 24.96
N LEU A 840 -22.45 8.94 24.54
CA LEU A 840 -23.00 10.29 24.62
C LEU A 840 -23.31 10.72 26.05
N GLY A 841 -23.80 9.77 26.87
CA GLY A 841 -24.04 9.98 28.30
C GLY A 841 -22.74 10.23 29.06
N ASP A 842 -21.66 9.51 28.74
CA ASP A 842 -20.36 9.77 29.34
C ASP A 842 -19.83 11.18 29.00
N VAL A 843 -19.92 11.59 27.73
CA VAL A 843 -19.54 12.96 27.31
C VAL A 843 -20.35 14.02 28.04
N ALA A 844 -21.67 13.83 28.16
CA ALA A 844 -22.54 14.75 28.88
C ALA A 844 -22.14 14.87 30.37
N GLN A 845 -21.88 13.74 31.04
CA GLN A 845 -21.39 13.72 32.43
C GLN A 845 -20.01 14.35 32.57
N ALA A 846 -19.11 14.16 31.60
CA ALA A 846 -17.77 14.75 31.59
C ALA A 846 -17.82 16.29 31.65
N VAL A 847 -18.70 16.86 30.83
CA VAL A 847 -18.93 18.30 30.72
C VAL A 847 -19.63 18.81 31.97
N ALA A 848 -20.66 18.11 32.46
CA ALA A 848 -21.38 18.47 33.68
C ALA A 848 -20.49 18.45 34.93
N GLY A 849 -19.60 17.45 35.04
CA GLY A 849 -18.78 17.23 36.24
C GLY A 849 -19.55 16.63 37.42
N GLU A 850 -20.78 16.19 37.22
CA GLU A 850 -21.65 15.56 38.22
C GLU A 850 -22.56 14.52 37.56
N ASP A 851 -23.14 13.65 38.39
CA ASP A 851 -24.07 12.61 37.94
C ASP A 851 -25.32 13.23 37.33
N LEU A 852 -25.84 12.59 36.28
CA LEU A 852 -27.06 13.02 35.58
C LEU A 852 -28.17 11.98 35.77
N HIS A 853 -29.43 12.45 35.80
CA HIS A 853 -30.60 11.57 35.77
C HIS A 853 -31.56 11.95 34.66
N ILE A 854 -32.12 10.95 33.99
CA ILE A 854 -33.09 11.16 32.91
C ILE A 854 -34.43 11.64 33.49
N ARG A 855 -34.89 12.81 33.04
CA ARG A 855 -36.18 13.41 33.42
C ARG A 855 -37.26 13.17 32.40
N LYS A 856 -36.89 13.14 31.11
CA LYS A 856 -37.82 12.95 30.01
C LYS A 856 -37.12 12.32 28.82
N ALA A 857 -37.79 11.39 28.17
CA ALA A 857 -37.35 10.79 26.91
C ALA A 857 -38.48 10.89 25.88
N THR A 858 -38.14 11.18 24.63
CA THR A 858 -39.09 11.19 23.51
C THR A 858 -38.45 10.60 22.27
N ALA A 859 -39.19 9.74 21.57
CA ALA A 859 -38.84 9.24 20.25
C ALA A 859 -39.91 9.68 19.23
N LYS A 860 -39.49 10.23 18.09
CA LYS A 860 -40.39 10.66 17.00
C LYS A 860 -39.94 10.04 15.69
N GLY A 861 -40.89 9.57 14.89
CA GLY A 861 -40.69 8.89 13.59
C GLY A 861 -41.79 7.87 13.34
N GLY A 862 -41.79 7.22 12.16
CA GLY A 862 -42.69 6.10 11.85
C GLY A 862 -42.33 4.83 12.64
N GLY A 863 -42.43 3.65 12.02
CA GLY A 863 -41.95 2.38 12.62
C GLY A 863 -40.45 2.38 13.00
N ARG A 864 -39.71 3.46 12.72
CA ARG A 864 -38.32 3.73 13.12
C ARG A 864 -38.19 5.18 13.62
N PRO A 865 -37.58 5.45 14.79
CA PRO A 865 -37.37 6.81 15.29
C PRO A 865 -36.40 7.64 14.43
N GLU A 866 -36.86 8.72 13.82
CA GLU A 866 -35.98 9.67 13.12
C GLU A 866 -35.27 10.62 14.09
N ARG A 867 -35.86 10.82 15.27
CA ARG A 867 -35.34 11.68 16.34
C ARG A 867 -35.55 11.06 17.71
N VAL A 868 -34.50 11.05 18.52
CA VAL A 868 -34.56 10.71 19.94
C VAL A 868 -34.04 11.89 20.75
N THR A 869 -34.80 12.33 21.73
CA THR A 869 -34.41 13.42 22.63
C THR A 869 -34.51 12.95 24.08
N LEU A 870 -33.42 13.09 24.82
CA LEU A 870 -33.32 12.80 26.24
C LEU A 870 -33.03 14.11 26.97
N ARG A 871 -33.83 14.42 27.98
CA ARG A 871 -33.58 15.52 28.91
C ARG A 871 -33.13 14.93 30.24
N ALA A 872 -31.97 15.34 30.71
CA ALA A 872 -31.39 14.95 31.97
C ALA A 872 -31.11 16.20 32.83
N ARG A 873 -30.95 15.98 34.14
CA ARG A 873 -30.57 17.05 35.07
C ARG A 873 -29.50 16.52 36.03
N GLY A 874 -28.54 17.38 36.36
CA GLY A 874 -27.49 17.02 37.31
C GLY A 874 -27.98 16.89 38.76
N SER A 875 -27.28 16.05 39.52
CA SER A 875 -27.58 15.71 40.91
C SER A 875 -26.80 16.54 41.93
N GLY A 876 -25.79 17.29 41.47
CA GLY A 876 -24.91 18.07 42.33
C GLY A 876 -25.40 19.51 42.53
N PRO A 877 -24.53 20.40 43.02
CA PRO A 877 -24.90 21.79 43.34
C PRO A 877 -25.20 22.63 42.10
N SER A 878 -24.65 22.27 40.94
CA SER A 878 -24.81 23.05 39.71
C SER A 878 -26.09 22.73 38.96
N GLN A 879 -26.58 21.49 39.08
CA GLN A 879 -27.81 20.97 38.46
C GLN A 879 -28.02 21.45 37.01
N PRO A 880 -27.03 21.28 36.11
CA PRO A 880 -27.17 21.72 34.73
C PRO A 880 -28.33 20.97 34.08
N ASP A 881 -29.08 21.69 33.24
CA ASP A 881 -30.04 21.07 32.34
C ASP A 881 -29.27 20.50 31.14
N VAL A 882 -29.51 19.24 30.83
CA VAL A 882 -28.76 18.51 29.79
C VAL A 882 -29.73 17.95 28.77
N THR A 883 -29.43 18.18 27.48
CA THR A 883 -30.16 17.59 26.36
C THR A 883 -29.22 16.70 25.55
N ILE A 884 -29.57 15.42 25.39
CA ILE A 884 -28.92 14.50 24.47
C ILE A 884 -29.88 14.25 23.30
N GLU A 885 -29.47 14.57 22.09
CA GLU A 885 -30.30 14.45 20.90
C GLU A 885 -29.65 13.56 19.84
N LEU A 886 -30.38 12.56 19.36
CA LEU A 886 -30.02 11.73 18.21
C LEU A 886 -30.90 12.14 17.04
N LEU A 887 -30.29 12.59 15.95
CA LEU A 887 -30.94 12.95 14.70
C LEU A 887 -30.51 11.95 13.64
N LEU A 888 -31.36 10.96 13.34
CA LEU A 888 -30.98 9.73 12.63
C LEU A 888 -31.33 9.71 11.13
N ALA A 889 -31.84 10.83 10.62
CA ALA A 889 -32.24 11.01 9.23
C ALA A 889 -31.68 12.32 8.62
N GLU A 890 -30.43 12.64 8.96
CA GLU A 890 -29.78 13.90 8.58
C GLU A 890 -29.01 13.77 7.25
N ALA A 891 -28.62 14.91 6.66
CA ALA A 891 -27.86 14.92 5.40
C ALA A 891 -26.37 14.57 5.56
N ALA A 892 -25.82 14.69 6.78
CA ALA A 892 -24.42 14.42 7.09
C ALA A 892 -24.23 13.94 8.53
N ASP A 893 -23.17 13.17 8.77
CA ASP A 893 -22.79 12.70 10.12
C ASP A 893 -22.05 13.80 10.89
N ALA A 894 -22.44 14.03 12.14
CA ALA A 894 -21.75 14.98 13.02
C ALA A 894 -21.98 14.66 14.51
N LEU A 895 -20.99 15.00 15.35
CA LEU A 895 -21.11 15.05 16.80
C LEU A 895 -20.88 16.49 17.27
N GLU A 896 -21.84 17.03 18.02
CA GLU A 896 -21.79 18.38 18.56
C GLU A 896 -21.94 18.32 20.08
N VAL A 897 -21.04 18.99 20.80
CA VAL A 897 -21.10 19.16 22.25
C VAL A 897 -21.10 20.65 22.54
N ARG A 898 -22.12 21.16 23.21
CA ARG A 898 -22.26 22.58 23.53
C ARG A 898 -22.51 22.75 25.02
N ALA A 899 -21.94 23.80 25.60
CA ALA A 899 -22.14 24.16 26.98
C ALA A 899 -22.27 25.68 27.14
N ARG A 900 -23.24 26.12 27.92
CA ARG A 900 -23.37 27.51 28.38
C ARG A 900 -22.99 27.61 29.85
N LEU A 901 -22.11 28.54 30.16
CA LEU A 901 -21.56 28.71 31.51
C LEU A 901 -22.34 29.74 32.33
N GLY A 902 -22.09 29.76 33.64
CA GLY A 902 -22.75 30.65 34.60
C GLY A 902 -22.51 32.14 34.36
N ASP A 903 -21.38 32.49 33.71
CA ASP A 903 -21.03 33.87 33.34
C ASP A 903 -21.50 34.27 31.93
N GLY A 904 -22.22 33.38 31.23
CA GLY A 904 -22.76 33.63 29.89
C GLY A 904 -21.86 33.17 28.73
N ARG A 905 -20.64 32.68 28.99
CA ARG A 905 -19.79 32.08 27.94
C ARG A 905 -20.46 30.87 27.30
N ARG A 906 -20.17 30.65 26.02
CA ARG A 906 -20.61 29.47 25.26
C ARG A 906 -19.42 28.73 24.69
N LEU A 907 -19.36 27.44 24.97
CA LEU A 907 -18.38 26.51 24.45
C LEU A 907 -19.07 25.57 23.47
N SER A 908 -18.45 25.27 22.34
CA SER A 908 -18.94 24.23 21.44
C SER A 908 -17.81 23.47 20.78
N TRP A 909 -17.97 22.16 20.66
CA TRP A 909 -17.12 21.28 19.88
C TRP A 909 -17.98 20.62 18.80
N ILE A 910 -17.57 20.74 17.55
CA ILE A 910 -18.28 20.22 16.38
C ILE A 910 -17.31 19.35 15.59
N ARG A 911 -17.63 18.07 15.47
CA ARG A 911 -16.91 17.09 14.66
C ARG A 911 -17.83 16.60 13.54
N SER A 912 -17.43 16.81 12.29
CA SER A 912 -18.11 16.32 11.08
C SER A 912 -17.09 15.94 10.00
N GLU A 913 -17.56 15.47 8.84
CA GLU A 913 -16.66 15.12 7.73
C GLU A 913 -15.77 16.31 7.33
N GLY A 914 -14.44 16.12 7.38
CA GLY A 914 -13.46 17.16 7.05
C GLY A 914 -13.41 18.37 8.01
N ARG A 915 -14.12 18.33 9.16
CA ARG A 915 -14.20 19.45 10.12
C ARG A 915 -14.16 18.94 11.58
N ASP A 916 -13.25 19.49 12.39
CA ASP A 916 -13.22 19.28 13.84
C ASP A 916 -12.87 20.66 14.42
N LEU A 917 -13.78 21.28 15.17
CA LEU A 917 -13.69 22.68 15.59
C LEU A 917 -14.12 22.83 17.04
N VAL A 918 -13.36 23.61 17.79
CA VAL A 918 -13.74 24.11 19.11
C VAL A 918 -13.98 25.61 18.99
N GLU A 919 -15.11 26.07 19.52
CA GLU A 919 -15.49 27.48 19.54
C GLU A 919 -15.77 27.93 20.97
N VAL A 920 -15.21 29.08 21.32
CA VAL A 920 -15.43 29.76 22.59
C VAL A 920 -15.99 31.14 22.28
N SER A 921 -17.21 31.41 22.72
CA SER A 921 -17.86 32.71 22.55
C SER A 921 -18.08 33.37 23.90
N ASP A 922 -17.63 34.62 24.02
CA ASP A 922 -17.75 35.45 25.22
C ASP A 922 -18.06 36.91 24.85
N ALA A 923 -18.05 37.83 25.83
CA ALA A 923 -18.32 39.25 25.62
C ALA A 923 -17.31 39.94 24.68
N GLY A 924 -16.10 39.39 24.53
CA GLY A 924 -15.04 39.86 23.64
C GLY A 924 -15.10 39.28 22.22
N GLY A 925 -16.07 38.41 21.93
CA GLY A 925 -16.31 37.85 20.60
C GLY A 925 -16.17 36.32 20.53
N LYS A 926 -16.15 35.79 19.29
CA LYS A 926 -16.07 34.35 19.01
C LYS A 926 -14.66 33.97 18.58
N ARG A 927 -14.09 32.98 19.27
CA ARG A 927 -12.77 32.40 18.99
C ARG A 927 -12.94 30.94 18.53
N THR A 928 -12.31 30.56 17.42
CA THR A 928 -12.40 29.20 16.85
C THR A 928 -11.01 28.60 16.73
N ARG A 929 -10.88 27.32 17.05
CA ARG A 929 -9.65 26.53 16.95
C ARG A 929 -9.93 25.16 16.33
N THR A 930 -8.90 24.59 15.70
CA THR A 930 -8.95 23.26 15.10
C THR A 930 -8.09 22.32 15.96
N PRO A 931 -8.69 21.43 16.77
CA PRO A 931 -7.93 20.48 17.56
C PRO A 931 -7.27 19.40 16.68
N PRO A 932 -6.24 18.69 17.19
CA PRO A 932 -5.65 17.53 16.51
C PRO A 932 -6.71 16.49 16.15
N ARG A 933 -6.79 16.12 14.88
CA ARG A 933 -7.80 15.16 14.37
C ARG A 933 -7.34 13.72 14.48
N GLY A 934 -8.31 12.83 14.72
CA GLY A 934 -8.09 11.37 14.74
C GLY A 934 -7.19 10.91 15.90
N GLY A 935 -7.01 9.60 16.04
CA GLY A 935 -6.13 9.04 17.06
C GLY A 935 -6.66 9.06 18.50
N ASP A 936 -7.98 9.21 18.69
CA ASP A 936 -8.63 9.23 20.03
C ASP A 936 -8.23 8.01 20.88
N LEU A 937 -8.19 6.83 20.25
CA LEU A 937 -7.80 5.57 20.89
C LEU A 937 -6.30 5.51 21.25
N ALA A 938 -5.43 6.06 20.40
CA ALA A 938 -4.01 6.15 20.69
C ALA A 938 -3.73 7.14 21.85
N ARG A 939 -4.45 8.26 21.90
CA ARG A 939 -4.38 9.22 23.03
C ARG A 939 -4.88 8.60 24.34
N LEU A 940 -5.97 7.81 24.28
CA LEU A 940 -6.44 7.03 25.43
C LEU A 940 -5.34 6.08 25.94
N LEU A 941 -4.66 5.38 25.05
CA LEU A 941 -3.54 4.50 25.42
C LEU A 941 -2.38 5.27 26.05
N VAL A 942 -1.99 6.43 25.50
CA VAL A 942 -0.96 7.26 26.12
C VAL A 942 -1.35 7.67 27.55
N ALA A 943 -2.59 8.14 27.75
CA ALA A 943 -3.10 8.51 29.07
C ALA A 943 -3.10 7.30 30.04
N PHE A 944 -3.49 6.12 29.56
CA PHE A 944 -3.43 4.88 30.34
C PHE A 944 -2.00 4.54 30.76
N ARG A 945 -1.04 4.54 29.82
CA ARG A 945 0.38 4.26 30.12
C ARG A 945 0.92 5.21 31.19
N GLU A 946 0.62 6.50 31.05
CA GLU A 946 1.10 7.51 32.01
C GLU A 946 0.53 7.27 33.41
N SER A 947 -0.76 6.95 33.53
CA SER A 947 -1.37 6.61 34.82
C SER A 947 -0.70 5.39 35.45
N VAL A 948 -0.42 4.35 34.66
CA VAL A 948 0.24 3.13 35.16
C VAL A 948 1.70 3.38 35.58
N VAL A 949 2.46 4.12 34.77
CA VAL A 949 3.88 4.38 35.04
C VAL A 949 4.08 5.32 36.23
N ARG A 950 3.19 6.32 36.40
CA ARG A 950 3.26 7.26 37.53
C ARG A 950 2.57 6.75 38.80
N GLY A 951 1.69 5.75 38.68
CA GLY A 951 0.82 5.31 39.76
C GLY A 951 -0.31 6.31 40.04
N ASP A 952 -0.68 7.13 39.06
CA ASP A 952 -1.73 8.15 39.18
C ASP A 952 -3.12 7.56 38.94
N ARG A 953 -4.15 8.23 39.45
CA ARG A 953 -5.55 7.85 39.19
C ARG A 953 -5.86 7.89 37.68
N PRO A 954 -6.53 6.87 37.12
CA PRO A 954 -6.96 6.86 35.72
C PRO A 954 -7.76 8.09 35.32
N LYS A 955 -7.56 8.55 34.09
CA LYS A 955 -8.33 9.67 33.52
C LYS A 955 -9.83 9.38 33.37
N VAL A 956 -10.18 8.11 33.17
CA VAL A 956 -11.56 7.59 33.11
C VAL A 956 -11.62 6.36 33.98
N THR A 957 -12.24 6.46 35.15
CA THR A 957 -12.20 5.39 36.15
C THR A 957 -13.33 4.36 35.94
N ALA A 958 -13.30 3.26 36.69
CA ALA A 958 -14.43 2.33 36.75
C ALA A 958 -15.74 3.02 37.19
N GLU A 959 -15.67 3.95 38.15
CA GLU A 959 -16.82 4.74 38.59
C GLU A 959 -17.42 5.57 37.44
N ASP A 960 -16.58 6.18 36.58
CA ASP A 960 -17.07 6.87 35.36
C ASP A 960 -17.83 5.89 34.45
N GLY A 961 -17.30 4.67 34.28
CA GLY A 961 -17.95 3.60 33.52
C GLY A 961 -19.32 3.22 34.10
N VAL A 962 -19.41 3.06 35.42
CA VAL A 962 -20.66 2.75 36.14
C VAL A 962 -21.69 3.87 35.91
N ARG A 963 -21.29 5.13 36.09
CA ARG A 963 -22.15 6.29 35.85
C ARG A 963 -22.69 6.31 34.42
N ALA A 964 -21.82 6.11 33.43
CA ALA A 964 -22.20 6.06 32.02
C ALA A 964 -23.19 4.91 31.73
N MET A 965 -22.94 3.71 32.28
CA MET A 965 -23.83 2.56 32.14
C MET A 965 -25.21 2.79 32.78
N ARG A 966 -25.24 3.42 33.96
CA ARG A 966 -26.46 3.75 34.69
C ARG A 966 -27.32 4.74 33.91
N LEU A 967 -26.73 5.84 33.46
CA LEU A 967 -27.44 6.86 32.67
C LEU A 967 -27.99 6.29 31.36
N ALA A 968 -27.21 5.44 30.67
CA ALA A 968 -27.67 4.77 29.45
C ALA A 968 -28.83 3.80 29.72
N ALA A 969 -28.82 3.09 30.86
CA ALA A 969 -29.91 2.20 31.25
C ALA A 969 -31.18 3.00 31.58
N GLU A 970 -31.06 4.08 32.37
CA GLU A 970 -32.16 5.02 32.64
C GLU A 970 -32.78 5.56 31.34
N ALA A 971 -31.93 5.92 30.37
CA ALA A 971 -32.37 6.44 29.08
C ALA A 971 -33.16 5.41 28.26
N VAL A 972 -32.67 4.17 28.16
CA VAL A 972 -33.38 3.10 27.45
C VAL A 972 -34.72 2.79 28.11
N THR A 973 -34.76 2.68 29.44
CA THR A 973 -36.00 2.45 30.19
C THR A 973 -37.00 3.61 30.01
N ALA A 974 -36.53 4.86 30.02
CA ALA A 974 -37.39 6.01 29.77
C ALA A 974 -37.94 6.04 28.33
N LEU A 975 -37.16 5.61 27.34
CA LEU A 975 -37.62 5.50 25.93
C LEU A 975 -38.65 4.39 25.73
N GLU A 976 -38.50 3.26 26.42
CA GLU A 976 -39.50 2.19 26.42
C GLU A 976 -40.81 2.64 27.06
N ALA A 977 -40.73 3.32 28.20
CA ALA A 977 -41.91 3.91 28.84
C ALA A 977 -42.59 4.97 27.96
N ALA A 978 -41.84 5.63 27.07
CA ALA A 978 -42.35 6.58 26.09
C ALA A 978 -42.87 5.93 24.79
N GLY A 979 -42.89 4.60 24.68
CA GLY A 979 -43.47 3.86 23.56
C GLY A 979 -42.59 3.75 22.31
N ALA A 980 -41.26 3.83 22.44
CA ALA A 980 -40.36 3.69 21.30
C ALA A 980 -40.42 2.27 20.66
N PRO A 981 -40.58 2.15 19.32
CA PRO A 981 -40.64 0.85 18.64
C PRO A 981 -39.24 0.26 18.47
N PHE A 982 -38.90 -0.78 19.23
CA PHE A 982 -37.69 -1.58 19.05
C PHE A 982 -38.02 -2.86 18.27
N ASP A 983 -37.53 -2.97 17.03
CA ASP A 983 -37.86 -4.08 16.13
C ASP A 983 -36.97 -5.32 16.39
N ARG A 984 -37.57 -6.52 16.37
CA ARG A 984 -36.86 -7.82 16.36
C ARG A 984 -36.32 -8.08 14.94
N ALA A 985 -35.04 -8.46 14.83
CA ALA A 985 -34.25 -8.54 13.59
C ALA A 985 -34.85 -9.38 12.41
N ALA A 986 -34.80 -8.87 11.16
CA ALA A 986 -34.98 -9.65 9.90
C ALA A 986 -34.39 -8.97 8.61
N GLU A 987 -33.93 -9.81 7.65
CA GLU A 987 -33.17 -9.56 6.37
C GLU A 987 -33.94 -8.92 5.17
N PRO A 988 -33.26 -8.45 4.07
CA PRO A 988 -33.91 -7.79 2.91
C PRO A 988 -34.37 -8.71 1.72
N LYS A 989 -35.45 -8.31 1.00
CA LYS A 989 -36.20 -9.07 -0.05
C LYS A 989 -35.91 -8.70 -1.54
N ARG A 990 -36.20 -9.63 -2.49
CA ARG A 990 -36.02 -9.54 -3.98
C ARG A 990 -37.17 -8.80 -4.73
N VAL A 991 -36.94 -8.32 -5.97
CA VAL A 991 -37.91 -7.58 -6.83
C VAL A 991 -38.31 -8.35 -8.10
N ALA A 992 -39.57 -8.21 -8.55
CA ALA A 992 -40.13 -8.78 -9.79
C ALA A 992 -39.77 -7.99 -11.07
N SER A 993 -39.89 -8.66 -12.22
CA SER A 993 -39.42 -8.24 -13.55
C SER A 993 -40.17 -7.03 -14.15
N VAL A 994 -39.42 -6.06 -14.70
CA VAL A 994 -39.93 -5.01 -15.61
C VAL A 994 -39.10 -5.10 -16.92
N PRO A 995 -39.72 -5.01 -18.11
CA PRO A 995 -38.99 -5.05 -19.38
C PRO A 995 -37.97 -3.92 -19.53
N LEU A 996 -36.77 -4.23 -20.06
CA LEU A 996 -35.68 -3.27 -20.25
C LEU A 996 -36.06 -2.08 -21.16
N ARG A 997 -37.00 -2.29 -22.10
CA ARG A 997 -37.46 -1.28 -23.07
C ARG A 997 -38.14 -0.09 -22.42
N ASP A 998 -38.84 -0.27 -21.31
CA ASP A 998 -39.65 0.80 -20.70
C ASP A 998 -38.81 1.76 -19.84
N ARG A 999 -37.51 1.48 -19.64
CA ARG A 999 -36.60 2.30 -18.81
C ARG A 999 -35.58 3.10 -19.60
N VAL A 1000 -35.41 2.85 -20.90
CA VAL A 1000 -34.39 3.52 -21.72
C VAL A 1000 -34.94 4.72 -22.50
N GLY A 1001 -36.27 4.89 -22.56
CA GLY A 1001 -36.91 5.91 -23.39
C GLY A 1001 -37.07 5.43 -24.82
#